data_AF-A0ABD3F8K8-F1
#
_entry.id   AF-A0ABD3F8K8-F1
#
_cell.length_a   1.000
_cell.length_b   1.000
_cell.length_c   1.000
_cell.angle_alpha   90.00
_cell.angle_beta   90.00
_cell.angle_gamma   90.00
#
_symmetry.space_group_name_H-M   'P 1'
#
loop_
_entity.id
_entity.type
_entity.pdbx_description
1 polymer ?
#
loop_
_entity_poly.entity_id
_entity_poly.type
_entity_poly.pdbx_seq_one_letter_code
_entity_poly.pdbx_strand_id
1 'polypeptide(L)'
;METPDANGSSAEASANDLALQKLTEAVDKNPLDFNSWVSLLALVQSESTTSQETVETTYDQFLTEFPLCFGYWNKYAQYEYSLSNRTKEDGSGTVATLQESKQNARAVYERGVVAVRYSVDMWMKYCEFLIHTLHSPVDETRPLLERAVDACGDDPMAGPLWELYIQLETVNNDMPRLNQVFKRIMYQPLRNLEEFWEKYNQFVLAQQLSALATHEEQKALAGDGDELMDEGLLRVKIVNAVEAVKNKSMEDIYHRQAFEAGIDRTYFHVTPVAEAAMKNWHSYLDFEEFAGNIKRCKTLYERCLISCANYEEIWLRYATWIETVEGFESAEVIFQRAVTVFLKYRASIYLEYAAFLEAHNKLQKAQDVYMKVLSDVAPKLAEAFLHYCSFERRRGDVETAKTWYERGMEAVENEDEVYAYVATSYATFLHKIVGDAALARAVFERAVQKHSESLLLWLNFIHFEMNMKGNNAELVPHVSQIYELALEDGCNLSMDEKNDVWFQYVEFLENYGDSIAQVRDARKKEMVWKLKNSQPRNRTIKVMNFQPAGSSGWDGEYSSNVDLGMKRPRYTAPQTTVTVPTPAAAATVTPAVASTGLPTGAEATTAAAAYYQGYQVYGAQAQAYSQADPAAAASQQVYSQAQYASYYQQQ
;
A
#
# COMPACT_ATOMS: atom_id res chain seq x y z
N MET A 1 16.01 63.27 -4.21
CA MET A 1 15.43 62.04 -4.74
C MET A 1 16.31 60.91 -4.24
N GLU A 2 15.89 60.28 -3.15
CA GLU A 2 16.50 59.05 -2.68
C GLU A 2 15.98 57.92 -3.57
N THR A 3 16.89 57.03 -3.98
CA THR A 3 16.53 55.76 -4.62
C THR A 3 16.29 54.73 -3.52
N PRO A 4 15.10 54.11 -3.43
CA PRO A 4 14.94 52.85 -2.72
C PRO A 4 15.63 51.70 -3.50
N ASP A 5 15.41 50.47 -3.07
CA ASP A 5 15.73 49.23 -3.82
C ASP A 5 17.18 48.69 -3.73
N ALA A 6 17.74 48.71 -2.51
CA ALA A 6 18.87 47.83 -2.13
C ALA A 6 18.57 46.90 -0.92
N ASN A 7 17.52 47.18 -0.14
CA ASN A 7 17.19 46.41 1.08
C ASN A 7 16.16 45.28 0.86
N GLY A 8 15.55 45.16 -0.34
CA GLY A 8 14.59 44.09 -0.62
C GLY A 8 15.26 42.73 -0.81
N SER A 9 16.25 42.67 -1.71
CA SER A 9 16.93 41.43 -2.12
C SER A 9 17.62 40.67 -0.98
N SER A 10 18.22 41.36 0.00
CA SER A 10 18.86 40.69 1.15
C SER A 10 17.86 40.17 2.18
N ALA A 11 16.71 40.82 2.33
CA ALA A 11 15.63 40.36 3.20
C ALA A 11 14.87 39.18 2.58
N GLU A 12 14.65 39.18 1.27
CA GLU A 12 14.05 38.07 0.53
C GLU A 12 14.98 36.84 0.51
N ALA A 13 16.28 37.01 0.23
CA ALA A 13 17.25 35.92 0.31
C ALA A 13 17.29 35.30 1.72
N SER A 14 17.37 36.12 2.77
CA SER A 14 17.36 35.62 4.16
C SER A 14 16.03 34.98 4.58
N ALA A 15 14.89 35.36 3.98
CA ALA A 15 13.61 34.72 4.23
C ALA A 15 13.51 33.36 3.51
N ASN A 16 14.09 33.26 2.31
CA ASN A 16 14.17 32.04 1.52
C ASN A 16 15.12 31.01 2.13
N ASP A 17 16.33 31.41 2.57
CA ASP A 17 17.25 30.53 3.33
C ASP A 17 16.56 29.91 4.56
N LEU A 18 15.75 30.71 5.27
CA LEU A 18 14.97 30.25 6.43
C LEU A 18 13.80 29.35 6.03
N ALA A 19 13.21 29.54 4.84
CA ALA A 19 12.18 28.66 4.31
C ALA A 19 12.77 27.31 3.85
N LEU A 20 13.94 27.35 3.20
CA LEU A 20 14.73 26.19 2.79
C LEU A 20 15.06 25.33 4.01
N GLN A 21 15.67 25.92 5.06
CA GLN A 21 15.98 25.22 6.32
C GLN A 21 14.73 24.56 6.94
N LYS A 22 13.61 25.27 7.02
CA LYS A 22 12.35 24.71 7.59
C LYS A 22 11.79 23.56 6.76
N LEU A 23 11.90 23.63 5.43
CA LEU A 23 11.44 22.55 4.55
C LEU A 23 12.38 21.34 4.62
N THR A 24 13.69 21.55 4.72
CA THR A 24 14.67 20.48 4.99
C THR A 24 14.38 19.80 6.34
N GLU A 25 14.21 20.57 7.42
CA GLU A 25 13.82 20.03 8.73
C GLU A 25 12.48 19.27 8.71
N ALA A 26 11.54 19.71 7.87
CA ALA A 26 10.23 19.04 7.71
C ALA A 26 10.37 17.68 7.01
N VAL A 27 11.16 17.58 5.95
CA VAL A 27 11.39 16.30 5.24
C VAL A 27 12.31 15.37 6.03
N ASP A 28 13.30 15.88 6.76
CA ASP A 28 14.14 15.07 7.67
C ASP A 28 13.30 14.45 8.80
N LYS A 29 12.32 15.21 9.32
CA LYS A 29 11.39 14.74 10.35
C LYS A 29 10.34 13.77 9.83
N ASN A 30 9.88 13.94 8.58
CA ASN A 30 8.94 13.04 7.93
C ASN A 30 9.28 12.85 6.45
N PRO A 31 10.16 11.89 6.11
CA PRO A 31 10.59 11.63 4.74
C PRO A 31 9.44 11.26 3.79
N LEU A 32 8.30 10.82 4.33
CA LEU A 32 7.10 10.46 3.58
C LEU A 32 6.16 11.66 3.27
N ASP A 33 6.46 12.88 3.75
CA ASP A 33 5.68 14.06 3.37
C ASP A 33 6.04 14.59 1.98
N PHE A 34 5.37 14.02 0.99
CA PHE A 34 5.47 14.41 -0.41
C PHE A 34 5.28 15.92 -0.65
N ASN A 35 4.38 16.60 0.07
CA ASN A 35 4.09 18.01 -0.18
C ASN A 35 5.22 18.94 0.26
N SER A 36 5.88 18.62 1.38
CA SER A 36 7.11 19.29 1.80
C SER A 36 8.23 19.09 0.77
N TRP A 37 8.40 17.87 0.23
CA TRP A 37 9.34 17.62 -0.87
C TRP A 37 9.03 18.41 -2.15
N VAL A 38 7.77 18.46 -2.59
CA VAL A 38 7.40 19.24 -3.80
C VAL A 38 7.71 20.72 -3.61
N SER A 39 7.42 21.26 -2.42
CA SER A 39 7.69 22.66 -2.08
C SER A 39 9.19 22.95 -1.99
N LEU A 40 9.96 22.03 -1.40
CA LEU A 40 11.42 22.10 -1.32
C LEU A 40 12.05 22.11 -2.72
N LEU A 41 11.69 21.16 -3.58
CA LEU A 41 12.19 21.09 -4.96
C LEU A 41 11.78 22.32 -5.79
N ALA A 42 10.57 22.85 -5.60
CA ALA A 42 10.14 24.07 -6.28
C ALA A 42 10.96 25.30 -5.86
N LEU A 43 11.23 25.45 -4.56
CA LEU A 43 12.07 26.52 -4.01
C LEU A 43 13.50 26.44 -4.56
N VAL A 44 14.13 25.28 -4.40
CA VAL A 44 15.51 24.96 -4.84
C VAL A 44 15.71 25.10 -6.35
N GLN A 45 14.67 24.92 -7.17
CA GLN A 45 14.72 25.19 -8.62
C GLN A 45 14.51 26.66 -8.99
N SER A 46 13.74 27.40 -8.19
CA SER A 46 13.38 28.80 -8.45
C SER A 46 14.50 29.79 -8.13
N GLU A 47 15.33 29.44 -7.14
CA GLU A 47 16.47 30.24 -6.71
C GLU A 47 17.63 30.12 -7.71
N SER A 48 18.08 31.25 -8.25
CA SER A 48 19.23 31.29 -9.17
C SER A 48 20.59 31.16 -8.47
N THR A 49 20.60 31.30 -7.14
CA THR A 49 21.79 31.36 -6.28
C THR A 49 22.07 30.05 -5.51
N THR A 50 21.16 29.07 -5.55
CA THR A 50 21.36 27.78 -4.87
C THR A 50 22.47 26.99 -5.55
N SER A 51 23.37 26.37 -4.78
CA SER A 51 24.44 25.56 -5.35
C SER A 51 23.90 24.33 -6.08
N GLN A 52 24.51 23.99 -7.22
CA GLN A 52 24.19 22.80 -8.00
C GLN A 52 24.18 21.53 -7.14
N GLU A 53 25.19 21.36 -6.28
CA GLU A 53 25.32 20.24 -5.33
C GLU A 53 24.10 20.12 -4.39
N THR A 54 23.53 21.24 -3.93
CA THR A 54 22.30 21.24 -3.12
C THR A 54 21.11 20.76 -3.94
N VAL A 55 20.99 21.19 -5.19
CA VAL A 55 19.90 20.77 -6.08
C VAL A 55 19.97 19.27 -6.39
N GLU A 56 21.15 18.79 -6.80
CA GLU A 56 21.42 17.37 -7.07
C GLU A 56 21.14 16.50 -5.84
N THR A 57 21.64 16.91 -4.67
CA THR A 57 21.44 16.18 -3.40
C THR A 57 19.95 16.12 -3.02
N THR A 58 19.21 17.23 -3.16
CA THR A 58 17.76 17.26 -2.85
C THR A 58 16.98 16.33 -3.78
N TYR A 59 17.34 16.30 -5.07
CA TYR A 59 16.73 15.37 -6.03
C TYR A 59 17.07 13.91 -5.73
N ASP A 60 18.34 13.59 -5.45
CA ASP A 60 18.78 12.23 -5.14
C ASP A 60 18.13 11.71 -3.84
N GLN A 61 17.96 12.55 -2.82
CA GLN A 61 17.21 12.21 -1.60
C GLN A 61 15.72 11.96 -1.90
N PHE A 62 15.04 12.90 -2.58
CA PHE A 62 13.63 12.75 -2.93
C PHE A 62 13.36 11.48 -3.76
N LEU A 63 14.21 11.19 -4.75
CA LEU A 63 14.07 10.04 -5.63
C LEU A 63 14.52 8.72 -4.96
N THR A 64 15.23 8.78 -3.84
CA THR A 64 15.49 7.63 -2.98
C THR A 64 14.24 7.24 -2.17
N GLU A 65 13.40 8.20 -1.79
CA GLU A 65 12.12 7.95 -1.11
C GLU A 65 10.94 7.72 -2.05
N PHE A 66 10.91 8.39 -3.20
CA PHE A 66 9.83 8.29 -4.20
C PHE A 66 10.35 7.89 -5.60
N PRO A 67 10.98 6.70 -5.74
CA PRO A 67 11.65 6.31 -6.99
C PRO A 67 10.72 6.21 -8.20
N LEU A 68 9.44 5.86 -8.02
CA LEU A 68 8.47 5.70 -9.10
C LEU A 68 7.95 7.02 -9.71
N CYS A 69 8.33 8.17 -9.15
CA CYS A 69 7.95 9.50 -9.62
C CYS A 69 8.71 9.91 -10.90
N PHE A 70 8.45 9.23 -12.02
CA PHE A 70 9.13 9.46 -13.32
C PHE A 70 9.12 10.94 -13.78
N GLY A 71 8.08 11.70 -13.43
CA GLY A 71 7.99 13.13 -13.74
C GLY A 71 9.13 13.95 -13.12
N TYR A 72 9.63 13.54 -11.95
CA TYR A 72 10.76 14.21 -11.28
C TYR A 72 12.11 13.74 -11.79
N TRP A 73 12.27 12.46 -12.16
CA TRP A 73 13.44 11.99 -12.93
C TRP A 73 13.61 12.81 -14.21
N ASN A 74 12.52 13.06 -14.95
CA ASN A 74 12.54 13.91 -16.13
C ASN A 74 12.86 15.38 -15.80
N LYS A 75 12.26 15.98 -14.75
CA LYS A 75 12.59 17.36 -14.32
C LYS A 75 14.07 17.51 -13.94
N TYR A 76 14.65 16.51 -13.28
CA TYR A 76 16.05 16.49 -12.89
C TYR A 76 16.99 16.37 -14.10
N ALA A 77 16.72 15.44 -15.03
CA ALA A 77 17.51 15.33 -16.26
C ALA A 77 17.41 16.59 -17.14
N GLN A 78 16.25 17.26 -17.15
CA GLN A 78 16.06 18.55 -17.81
C GLN A 78 16.82 19.69 -17.09
N TYR A 79 16.87 19.67 -15.76
CA TYR A 79 17.69 20.60 -14.98
C TYR A 79 19.18 20.46 -15.34
N GLU A 80 19.73 19.24 -15.27
CA GLU A 80 21.12 18.95 -15.66
C GLU A 80 21.46 19.42 -17.07
N TYR A 81 20.57 19.15 -18.02
CA TYR A 81 20.73 19.62 -19.39
C TYR A 81 20.68 21.15 -19.51
N SER A 82 19.85 21.82 -18.70
CA SER A 82 19.74 23.29 -18.70
C SER A 82 20.98 24.00 -18.16
N LEU A 83 21.84 23.32 -17.38
CA LEU A 83 23.07 23.91 -16.81
C LEU A 83 24.06 24.37 -17.88
N SER A 84 24.03 23.79 -19.10
CA SER A 84 24.86 24.27 -20.22
C SER A 84 24.49 25.68 -20.68
N ASN A 85 23.29 26.15 -20.33
CA ASN A 85 22.75 27.45 -20.73
C ASN A 85 22.80 28.48 -19.58
N ARG A 86 23.12 28.06 -18.35
CA ARG A 86 23.30 28.96 -17.20
C ARG A 86 24.73 29.51 -17.21
N THR A 87 24.88 30.81 -17.00
CA THR A 87 26.18 31.47 -16.79
C THR A 87 26.53 31.43 -15.30
N LYS A 88 27.82 31.29 -14.95
CA LYS A 88 28.28 31.40 -13.57
C LYS A 88 28.12 32.83 -13.02
N GLU A 89 27.97 32.97 -11.70
CA GLU A 89 27.74 34.26 -11.02
C GLU A 89 28.87 35.29 -11.23
N ASP A 90 30.08 34.81 -11.53
CA ASP A 90 31.27 35.62 -11.85
C ASP A 90 31.31 36.10 -13.31
N GLY A 91 30.35 35.69 -14.14
CA GLY A 91 30.32 35.94 -15.58
C GLY A 91 31.34 35.12 -16.39
N SER A 92 32.07 34.18 -15.77
CA SER A 92 33.13 33.39 -16.41
C SER A 92 32.62 32.10 -17.06
N GLY A 93 31.82 32.29 -18.13
CA GLY A 93 31.31 31.20 -18.95
C GLY A 93 30.14 30.42 -18.33
N THR A 94 29.86 29.25 -18.89
CA THR A 94 28.71 28.41 -18.51
C THR A 94 28.99 27.60 -17.25
N VAL A 95 27.94 27.26 -16.49
CA VAL A 95 28.02 26.48 -15.24
C VAL A 95 28.68 25.13 -15.50
N ALA A 96 28.21 24.43 -16.53
CA ALA A 96 28.80 23.19 -17.06
C ALA A 96 29.08 23.32 -18.57
N THR A 97 29.95 22.47 -19.14
CA THR A 97 30.07 22.37 -20.59
C THR A 97 28.91 21.58 -21.19
N LEU A 98 28.59 21.84 -22.46
CA LEU A 98 27.51 21.12 -23.17
C LEU A 98 27.73 19.59 -23.22
N GLN A 99 28.97 19.10 -23.13
CA GLN A 99 29.22 17.66 -23.09
C GLN A 99 28.94 17.08 -21.70
N GLU A 100 29.36 17.76 -20.64
CA GLU A 100 29.06 17.37 -19.25
C GLU A 100 27.55 17.38 -18.98
N SER A 101 26.83 18.45 -19.31
CA SER A 101 25.36 18.50 -19.15
C SER A 101 24.63 17.39 -19.93
N LYS A 102 25.13 17.00 -21.11
CA LYS A 102 24.59 15.85 -21.86
C LYS A 102 24.87 14.53 -21.14
N GLN A 103 26.07 14.36 -20.59
CA GLN A 103 26.46 13.15 -19.89
C GLN A 103 25.71 13.00 -18.56
N ASN A 104 25.59 14.07 -17.76
CA ASN A 104 24.83 14.09 -16.51
C ASN A 104 23.34 13.79 -16.76
N ALA A 105 22.71 14.48 -17.71
CA ALA A 105 21.31 14.23 -18.05
C ALA A 105 21.09 12.76 -18.51
N ARG A 106 22.00 12.20 -19.33
CA ARG A 106 21.98 10.77 -19.69
C ARG A 106 22.11 9.87 -18.45
N ALA A 107 22.98 10.19 -17.49
CA ALA A 107 23.15 9.43 -16.26
C ALA A 107 21.89 9.48 -15.36
N VAL A 108 21.21 10.63 -15.26
CA VAL A 108 19.93 10.76 -14.55
C VAL A 108 18.86 9.88 -15.20
N TYR A 109 18.73 9.90 -16.54
CA TYR A 109 17.79 9.02 -17.24
C TYR A 109 18.11 7.54 -17.06
N GLU A 110 19.38 7.13 -17.12
CA GLU A 110 19.81 5.75 -16.87
C GLU A 110 19.48 5.28 -15.44
N ARG A 111 19.65 6.14 -14.42
CA ARG A 111 19.19 5.85 -13.05
C ARG A 111 17.66 5.70 -13.00
N GLY A 112 16.92 6.60 -13.65
CA GLY A 112 15.46 6.58 -13.66
C GLY A 112 14.85 5.35 -14.36
N VAL A 113 15.41 4.86 -15.48
CA VAL A 113 14.93 3.63 -16.13
C VAL A 113 15.30 2.35 -15.38
N VAL A 114 16.26 2.40 -14.45
CA VAL A 114 16.50 1.31 -13.48
C VAL A 114 15.48 1.38 -12.34
N ALA A 115 15.21 2.58 -11.80
CA ALA A 115 14.24 2.79 -10.73
C ALA A 115 12.78 2.51 -11.15
N VAL A 116 12.41 2.86 -12.38
CA VAL A 116 11.04 2.78 -12.90
C VAL A 116 10.97 1.94 -14.19
N ARG A 117 11.64 0.78 -14.20
CA ARG A 117 11.82 -0.07 -15.40
C ARG A 117 10.54 -0.35 -16.19
N TYR A 118 9.39 -0.48 -15.55
CA TYR A 118 8.13 -0.84 -16.21
C TYR A 118 7.26 0.38 -16.59
N SER A 119 7.71 1.62 -16.37
CA SER A 119 6.99 2.82 -16.81
C SER A 119 7.30 3.14 -18.27
N VAL A 120 6.27 3.03 -19.12
CA VAL A 120 6.31 3.50 -20.53
C VAL A 120 6.74 4.97 -20.60
N ASP A 121 6.19 5.83 -19.74
CA ASP A 121 6.45 7.27 -19.74
C ASP A 121 7.93 7.59 -19.44
N MET A 122 8.56 6.86 -18.51
CA MET A 122 9.97 7.03 -18.18
C MET A 122 10.88 6.72 -19.38
N TRP A 123 10.65 5.60 -20.06
CA TRP A 123 11.38 5.24 -21.28
C TRP A 123 11.11 6.20 -22.43
N MET A 124 9.86 6.64 -22.59
CA MET A 124 9.47 7.63 -23.60
C MET A 124 10.26 8.93 -23.42
N LYS A 125 10.34 9.48 -22.21
CA LYS A 125 11.11 10.72 -21.96
C LYS A 125 12.60 10.55 -22.27
N TYR A 126 13.20 9.40 -21.95
CA TYR A 126 14.60 9.16 -22.29
C TYR A 126 14.83 9.01 -23.81
N CYS A 127 13.95 8.28 -24.51
CA CYS A 127 14.04 8.13 -25.97
C CYS A 127 13.81 9.46 -26.70
N GLU A 128 12.80 10.24 -26.28
CA GLU A 128 12.56 11.61 -26.76
C GLU A 128 13.79 12.51 -26.55
N PHE A 129 14.44 12.44 -25.38
CA PHE A 129 15.66 13.21 -25.12
C PHE A 129 16.79 12.83 -26.08
N LEU A 130 17.06 11.53 -26.28
CA LEU A 130 18.14 11.12 -27.20
C LEU A 130 17.85 11.46 -28.67
N ILE A 131 16.61 11.30 -29.13
CA ILE A 131 16.21 11.43 -30.55
C ILE A 131 15.87 12.89 -30.89
N HIS A 132 15.04 13.57 -30.10
CA HIS A 132 14.53 14.91 -30.38
C HIS A 132 15.35 16.05 -29.75
N THR A 133 16.02 15.84 -28.62
CA THR A 133 16.83 16.89 -27.98
C THR A 133 18.31 16.78 -28.33
N LEU A 134 18.88 15.58 -28.30
CA LEU A 134 20.30 15.37 -28.59
C LEU A 134 20.60 15.05 -30.07
N HIS A 135 19.60 14.61 -30.84
CA HIS A 135 19.75 14.10 -32.21
C HIS A 135 20.87 13.04 -32.32
N SER A 136 20.86 12.11 -31.38
CA SER A 136 21.88 11.05 -31.27
C SER A 136 21.77 10.07 -32.45
N PRO A 137 22.89 9.50 -32.93
CA PRO A 137 22.88 8.60 -34.08
C PRO A 137 22.06 7.33 -33.82
N VAL A 138 21.62 6.67 -34.90
CA VAL A 138 20.79 5.44 -34.82
C VAL A 138 21.47 4.31 -34.03
N ASP A 139 22.80 4.25 -34.07
CA ASP A 139 23.59 3.24 -33.35
C ASP A 139 23.56 3.44 -31.82
N GLU A 140 23.26 4.65 -31.34
CA GLU A 140 23.04 4.93 -29.90
C GLU A 140 21.55 4.80 -29.52
N THR A 141 20.64 5.22 -30.39
CA THR A 141 19.19 5.27 -30.06
C THR A 141 18.48 3.93 -30.22
N ARG A 142 18.89 3.10 -31.19
CA ARG A 142 18.30 1.77 -31.42
C ARG A 142 18.50 0.81 -30.24
N PRO A 143 19.69 0.67 -29.62
CA PRO A 143 19.85 -0.15 -28.41
C PRO A 143 19.01 0.33 -27.23
N LEU A 144 18.75 1.64 -27.12
CA LEU A 144 17.88 2.17 -26.08
C LEU A 144 16.42 1.78 -26.30
N LEU A 145 15.91 1.92 -27.53
CA LEU A 145 14.55 1.49 -27.87
C LEU A 145 14.36 -0.02 -27.68
N GLU A 146 15.36 -0.85 -28.03
CA GLU A 146 15.32 -2.29 -27.78
C GLU A 146 15.24 -2.62 -26.27
N ARG A 147 15.98 -1.89 -25.41
CA ARG A 147 15.85 -1.99 -23.95
C ARG A 147 14.46 -1.57 -23.45
N ALA A 148 13.90 -0.51 -24.02
CA ALA A 148 12.60 0.00 -23.64
C ALA A 148 11.46 -0.98 -23.98
N VAL A 149 11.47 -1.55 -25.20
CA VAL A 149 10.43 -2.53 -25.60
C VAL A 149 10.60 -3.88 -24.92
N ASP A 150 11.81 -4.27 -24.50
CA ASP A 150 12.03 -5.44 -23.62
C ASP A 150 11.49 -5.20 -22.20
N ALA A 151 11.53 -3.95 -21.72
CA ALA A 151 11.11 -3.59 -20.37
C ALA A 151 9.60 -3.33 -20.22
N CYS A 152 8.96 -2.72 -21.21
CA CYS A 152 7.53 -2.33 -21.14
C CYS A 152 6.79 -2.35 -22.49
N GLY A 153 7.36 -2.96 -23.54
CA GLY A 153 6.74 -3.02 -24.87
C GLY A 153 5.47 -3.86 -24.96
N ASP A 154 5.19 -4.68 -23.94
CA ASP A 154 3.98 -5.48 -23.74
C ASP A 154 2.90 -4.77 -22.89
N ASP A 155 3.14 -3.54 -22.40
CA ASP A 155 2.10 -2.73 -21.75
C ASP A 155 1.07 -2.25 -22.80
N PRO A 156 -0.25 -2.38 -22.56
CA PRO A 156 -1.28 -1.90 -23.47
C PRO A 156 -1.20 -0.41 -23.86
N MET A 157 -0.55 0.43 -23.04
CA MET A 157 -0.29 1.85 -23.29
C MET A 157 1.03 2.12 -24.04
N ALA A 158 1.85 1.11 -24.35
CA ALA A 158 3.17 1.26 -24.98
C ALA A 158 3.14 1.70 -26.46
N GLY A 159 1.96 1.98 -27.04
CA GLY A 159 1.81 2.46 -28.42
C GLY A 159 2.78 3.60 -28.84
N PRO A 160 2.98 4.67 -28.05
CA PRO A 160 3.90 5.76 -28.40
C PRO A 160 5.36 5.31 -28.54
N LEU A 161 5.78 4.31 -27.76
CA LEU A 161 7.14 3.76 -27.80
C LEU A 161 7.38 3.00 -29.11
N TRP A 162 6.40 2.21 -29.53
CA TRP A 162 6.40 1.53 -30.83
C TRP A 162 6.31 2.51 -32.00
N GLU A 163 5.55 3.59 -31.86
CA GLU A 163 5.49 4.66 -32.86
C GLU A 163 6.84 5.38 -33.02
N LEU A 164 7.52 5.72 -31.91
CA LEU A 164 8.85 6.32 -31.93
C LEU A 164 9.89 5.37 -32.58
N TYR A 165 9.74 4.06 -32.37
CA TYR A 165 10.59 3.06 -33.01
C TYR A 165 10.33 2.98 -34.54
N ILE A 166 9.06 2.97 -34.96
CA ILE A 166 8.67 3.06 -36.38
C ILE A 166 9.26 4.33 -37.02
N GLN A 167 9.16 5.48 -36.35
CA GLN A 167 9.71 6.75 -36.84
C GLN A 167 11.22 6.69 -37.02
N LEU A 168 11.97 6.14 -36.05
CA LEU A 168 13.42 6.01 -36.14
C LEU A 168 13.84 5.18 -37.36
N GLU A 169 13.29 3.98 -37.56
CA GLU A 169 13.70 3.11 -38.67
C GLU A 169 13.18 3.64 -40.03
N THR A 170 12.06 4.36 -40.05
CA THR A 170 11.57 5.07 -41.24
C THR A 170 12.53 6.18 -41.67
N VAL A 171 13.00 7.02 -40.73
CA VAL A 171 13.95 8.12 -41.03
C VAL A 171 15.32 7.58 -41.47
N ASN A 172 15.76 6.45 -40.91
CA ASN A 172 17.00 5.78 -41.31
C ASN A 172 16.87 4.90 -42.57
N ASN A 173 15.65 4.76 -43.13
CA ASN A 173 15.34 4.00 -44.34
C ASN A 173 15.70 2.48 -44.26
N ASP A 174 15.70 1.89 -43.07
CA ASP A 174 15.93 0.43 -42.85
C ASP A 174 14.60 -0.33 -42.97
N MET A 175 14.12 -0.51 -44.20
CA MET A 175 12.83 -1.15 -44.47
C MET A 175 12.73 -2.61 -43.99
N PRO A 176 13.77 -3.48 -44.10
CA PRO A 176 13.74 -4.81 -43.52
C PRO A 176 13.58 -4.82 -42.00
N ARG A 177 14.27 -3.91 -41.28
CA ARG A 177 14.10 -3.77 -39.83
C ARG A 177 12.75 -3.19 -39.45
N LEU A 178 12.26 -2.19 -40.18
CA LEU A 178 10.92 -1.63 -39.97
C LEU A 178 9.81 -2.70 -40.13
N ASN A 179 9.94 -3.59 -41.11
CA ASN A 179 9.07 -4.76 -41.26
C ASN A 179 9.17 -5.72 -40.05
N GLN A 180 10.36 -5.95 -39.49
CA GLN A 180 10.51 -6.74 -38.26
C GLN A 180 9.85 -6.06 -37.04
N VAL A 181 9.95 -4.73 -36.92
CA VAL A 181 9.26 -3.96 -35.87
C VAL A 181 7.74 -4.11 -36.01
N PHE A 182 7.17 -3.94 -37.21
CA PHE A 182 5.75 -4.21 -37.44
C PHE A 182 5.35 -5.65 -37.08
N LYS A 183 6.11 -6.67 -37.54
CA LYS A 183 5.87 -8.07 -37.19
C LYS A 183 5.88 -8.30 -35.66
N ARG A 184 6.77 -7.62 -34.91
CA ARG A 184 6.85 -7.69 -33.43
C ARG A 184 5.65 -7.03 -32.73
N ILE A 185 5.18 -5.90 -33.24
CA ILE A 185 4.00 -5.18 -32.72
C ILE A 185 2.76 -6.08 -32.73
N MET A 186 2.60 -6.92 -33.76
CA MET A 186 1.43 -7.81 -33.88
C MET A 186 1.33 -8.89 -32.79
N TYR A 187 2.40 -9.14 -32.03
CA TYR A 187 2.39 -10.02 -30.85
C TYR A 187 2.09 -9.28 -29.53
N GLN A 188 2.03 -7.95 -29.52
CA GLN A 188 1.86 -7.16 -28.30
C GLN A 188 0.37 -6.84 -28.04
N PRO A 189 -0.08 -6.83 -26.77
CA PRO A 189 -1.47 -6.54 -26.41
C PRO A 189 -1.78 -5.03 -26.37
N LEU A 190 -1.38 -4.28 -27.40
CA LEU A 190 -1.54 -2.82 -27.45
C LEU A 190 -2.99 -2.40 -27.65
N ARG A 191 -3.43 -1.36 -26.92
CA ARG A 191 -4.79 -0.80 -27.06
C ARG A 191 -5.10 -0.29 -28.46
N ASN A 192 -4.10 0.22 -29.18
CA ASN A 192 -4.24 0.74 -30.54
C ASN A 192 -3.61 -0.18 -31.61
N LEU A 193 -3.60 -1.49 -31.38
CA LEU A 193 -3.05 -2.48 -32.31
C LEU A 193 -3.64 -2.39 -33.73
N GLU A 194 -4.90 -1.97 -33.87
CA GLU A 194 -5.55 -1.81 -35.18
C GLU A 194 -4.97 -0.65 -36.00
N GLU A 195 -4.54 0.45 -35.37
CA GLU A 195 -3.86 1.56 -36.05
C GLU A 195 -2.51 1.10 -36.62
N PHE A 196 -1.77 0.28 -35.86
CA PHE A 196 -0.53 -0.33 -36.33
C PHE A 196 -0.76 -1.34 -37.47
N TRP A 197 -1.89 -2.06 -37.45
CA TRP A 197 -2.29 -2.95 -38.54
C TRP A 197 -2.59 -2.18 -39.83
N GLU A 198 -3.27 -1.03 -39.75
CA GLU A 198 -3.48 -0.14 -40.91
C GLU A 198 -2.15 0.41 -41.46
N LYS A 199 -1.25 0.88 -40.59
CA LYS A 199 0.10 1.32 -40.98
C LYS A 199 0.91 0.20 -41.64
N TYR A 200 0.82 -1.03 -41.11
CA TYR A 200 1.49 -2.19 -41.72
C TYR A 200 0.94 -2.51 -43.12
N ASN A 201 -0.38 -2.48 -43.31
CA ASN A 201 -0.97 -2.69 -44.64
C ASN A 201 -0.53 -1.63 -45.65
N GLN A 202 -0.49 -0.35 -45.26
CA GLN A 202 0.04 0.73 -46.11
C GLN A 202 1.52 0.52 -46.45
N PHE A 203 2.34 0.13 -45.47
CA PHE A 203 3.75 -0.21 -45.65
C PHE A 203 3.94 -1.39 -46.62
N VAL A 204 3.17 -2.48 -46.45
CA VAL A 204 3.22 -3.68 -47.32
C VAL A 204 2.85 -3.36 -48.77
N LEU A 205 1.90 -2.44 -49.00
CA LEU A 205 1.52 -1.98 -50.33
C LEU A 205 2.60 -1.08 -50.97
N ALA A 206 3.31 -0.29 -50.16
CA ALA A 206 4.34 0.65 -50.64
C ALA A 206 5.72 0.01 -50.91
N GLN A 207 6.03 -1.14 -50.28
CA GLN A 207 7.36 -1.74 -50.30
C GLN A 207 7.52 -2.93 -51.27
N GLN A 208 8.77 -3.14 -51.71
CA GLN A 208 9.19 -4.30 -52.50
C GLN A 208 9.26 -5.58 -51.64
N LEU A 209 8.97 -6.74 -52.25
CA LEU A 209 9.02 -8.05 -51.55
C LEU A 209 10.34 -8.33 -50.81
N SER A 210 11.47 -7.83 -51.31
CA SER A 210 12.80 -7.97 -50.71
C SER A 210 12.92 -7.36 -49.31
N ALA A 211 12.10 -6.36 -48.96
CA ALA A 211 12.02 -5.79 -47.63
C ALA A 211 10.96 -6.48 -46.74
N LEU A 212 9.97 -7.13 -47.35
CA LEU A 212 8.82 -7.75 -46.68
C LEU A 212 9.09 -9.18 -46.20
N ALA A 213 9.93 -9.92 -46.91
CA ALA A 213 10.34 -11.26 -46.53
C ALA A 213 11.77 -11.55 -46.99
N THR A 214 12.56 -12.25 -46.17
CA THR A 214 13.87 -12.77 -46.61
C THR A 214 13.69 -13.81 -47.72
N HIS A 215 14.70 -14.08 -48.54
CA HIS A 215 14.61 -15.13 -49.57
C HIS A 215 14.32 -16.53 -49.01
N GLU A 216 14.58 -16.78 -47.72
CA GLU A 216 14.23 -18.02 -47.02
C GLU A 216 12.75 -18.03 -46.61
N GLU A 217 12.23 -16.93 -46.05
CA GLU A 217 10.79 -16.75 -45.78
C GLU A 217 9.97 -16.85 -47.08
N GLN A 218 10.45 -16.24 -48.17
CA GLN A 218 9.82 -16.30 -49.50
C GLN A 218 9.72 -17.75 -50.01
N LYS A 219 10.80 -18.55 -49.91
CA LYS A 219 10.80 -19.97 -50.29
C LYS A 219 9.89 -20.82 -49.40
N ALA A 220 9.91 -20.59 -48.09
CA ALA A 220 9.03 -21.29 -47.15
C ALA A 220 7.54 -21.02 -47.43
N LEU A 221 7.20 -19.79 -47.81
CA LEU A 221 5.83 -19.40 -48.19
C LEU A 221 5.43 -19.86 -49.60
N ALA A 222 6.38 -20.00 -50.53
CA ALA A 222 6.15 -20.55 -51.86
C ALA A 222 5.84 -22.06 -51.81
N GLY A 223 6.57 -22.80 -50.98
CA GLY A 223 6.49 -24.26 -50.91
C GLY A 223 7.26 -24.95 -52.04
N ASP A 224 7.43 -26.27 -51.91
CA ASP A 224 8.39 -27.09 -52.65
C ASP A 224 8.06 -27.33 -54.15
N GLY A 225 7.14 -26.55 -54.74
CA GLY A 225 6.49 -26.92 -56.01
C GLY A 225 6.06 -25.80 -56.96
N ASP A 226 6.42 -24.53 -56.73
CA ASP A 226 6.06 -23.45 -57.66
C ASP A 226 7.16 -22.37 -57.74
N GLU A 227 8.07 -22.51 -58.71
CA GLU A 227 9.22 -21.60 -58.91
C GLU A 227 8.82 -20.21 -59.44
N LEU A 228 7.54 -19.97 -59.73
CA LEU A 228 7.04 -18.71 -60.29
C LEU A 228 5.76 -18.19 -59.61
N MET A 229 5.68 -18.30 -58.29
CA MET A 229 4.58 -17.72 -57.53
C MET A 229 4.49 -16.19 -57.72
N ASP A 230 3.32 -15.69 -58.11
CA ASP A 230 3.07 -14.27 -58.33
C ASP A 230 3.43 -13.42 -57.10
N GLU A 231 4.12 -12.30 -57.31
CA GLU A 231 4.48 -11.33 -56.28
C GLU A 231 3.24 -10.84 -55.50
N GLY A 232 2.11 -10.68 -56.19
CA GLY A 232 0.83 -10.38 -55.56
C GLY A 232 0.38 -11.46 -54.57
N LEU A 233 0.43 -12.74 -54.97
CA LEU A 233 0.04 -13.87 -54.13
C LEU A 233 0.98 -14.06 -52.94
N LEU A 234 2.29 -13.86 -53.12
CA LEU A 234 3.25 -13.95 -52.03
C LEU A 234 3.03 -12.83 -51.00
N ARG A 235 2.74 -11.60 -51.45
CA ARG A 235 2.36 -10.48 -50.56
C ARG A 235 1.09 -10.82 -49.75
N VAL A 236 0.06 -11.40 -50.38
CA VAL A 236 -1.16 -11.85 -49.67
C VAL A 236 -0.84 -12.94 -48.63
N LYS A 237 0.01 -13.92 -48.95
CA LYS A 237 0.44 -14.95 -47.97
C LYS A 237 1.15 -14.35 -46.75
N ILE A 238 2.02 -13.35 -46.95
CA ILE A 238 2.68 -12.63 -45.86
C ILE A 238 1.65 -11.89 -44.98
N VAL A 239 0.75 -11.11 -45.59
CA VAL A 239 -0.29 -10.37 -44.86
C VAL A 239 -1.17 -11.32 -44.06
N ASN A 240 -1.69 -12.39 -44.66
CA ASN A 240 -2.56 -13.36 -43.98
C ASN A 240 -1.85 -14.04 -42.78
N ALA A 241 -0.55 -14.33 -42.89
CA ALA A 241 0.22 -14.92 -41.80
C ALA A 241 0.38 -13.95 -40.62
N VAL A 242 0.61 -12.66 -40.90
CA VAL A 242 0.71 -11.61 -39.87
C VAL A 242 -0.67 -11.25 -39.30
N GLU A 243 -1.72 -11.28 -40.13
CA GLU A 243 -3.12 -11.07 -39.70
C GLU A 243 -3.57 -12.16 -38.72
N ALA A 244 -3.20 -13.42 -38.95
CA ALA A 244 -3.49 -14.51 -38.03
C ALA A 244 -2.86 -14.28 -36.63
N VAL A 245 -1.65 -13.70 -36.58
CA VAL A 245 -1.01 -13.29 -35.32
C VAL A 245 -1.77 -12.11 -34.69
N LYS A 246 -2.06 -11.06 -35.46
CA LYS A 246 -2.84 -9.88 -34.99
C LYS A 246 -4.19 -10.30 -34.41
N ASN A 247 -4.91 -11.22 -35.06
CA ASN A 247 -6.21 -11.68 -34.60
C ASN A 247 -6.14 -12.46 -33.28
N LYS A 248 -5.10 -13.28 -33.08
CA LYS A 248 -4.84 -13.93 -31.78
C LYS A 248 -4.54 -12.92 -30.68
N SER A 249 -3.73 -11.90 -30.97
CA SER A 249 -3.42 -10.82 -30.01
C SER A 249 -4.67 -9.98 -29.68
N MET A 250 -5.56 -9.73 -30.64
CA MET A 250 -6.85 -9.07 -30.43
C MET A 250 -7.79 -9.89 -29.51
N GLU A 251 -7.81 -11.21 -29.64
CA GLU A 251 -8.55 -12.10 -28.71
C GLU A 251 -7.98 -12.03 -27.29
N ASP A 252 -6.65 -12.07 -27.16
CA ASP A 252 -5.94 -11.90 -25.88
C ASP A 252 -6.21 -10.52 -25.24
N ILE A 253 -6.30 -9.44 -26.05
CA ILE A 253 -6.70 -8.09 -25.60
C ILE A 253 -8.16 -8.08 -25.14
N TYR A 254 -9.07 -8.67 -25.92
CA TYR A 254 -10.51 -8.67 -25.63
C TYR A 254 -10.83 -9.29 -24.26
N HIS A 255 -10.18 -10.41 -23.92
CA HIS A 255 -10.32 -11.04 -22.60
C HIS A 255 -9.84 -10.17 -21.42
N ARG A 256 -8.97 -9.19 -21.69
CA ARG A 256 -8.34 -8.31 -20.66
C ARG A 256 -8.94 -6.91 -20.62
N GLN A 257 -9.68 -6.52 -21.66
CA GLN A 257 -10.20 -5.16 -21.84
C GLN A 257 -11.01 -4.65 -20.64
N ALA A 258 -11.78 -5.51 -19.99
CA ALA A 258 -12.58 -5.14 -18.82
C ALA A 258 -11.70 -4.77 -17.61
N PHE A 259 -10.62 -5.53 -17.37
CA PHE A 259 -9.68 -5.26 -16.27
C PHE A 259 -8.84 -4.01 -16.56
N GLU A 260 -8.30 -3.88 -17.76
CA GLU A 260 -7.50 -2.71 -18.16
C GLU A 260 -8.33 -1.42 -18.16
N ALA A 261 -9.64 -1.48 -18.45
CA ALA A 261 -10.56 -0.35 -18.32
C ALA A 261 -10.92 -0.01 -16.86
N GLY A 262 -10.71 -0.93 -15.92
CA GLY A 262 -10.90 -0.74 -14.48
C GLY A 262 -9.67 -0.17 -13.75
N ILE A 263 -8.55 0.05 -14.46
CA ILE A 263 -7.35 0.69 -13.90
C ILE A 263 -7.55 2.21 -13.90
N ASP A 264 -7.65 2.79 -12.72
CA ASP A 264 -7.82 4.24 -12.51
C ASP A 264 -6.59 5.06 -12.96
N ARG A 265 -5.38 4.58 -12.63
CA ARG A 265 -4.11 5.23 -12.96
C ARG A 265 -2.98 4.24 -13.23
N THR A 266 -2.16 4.53 -14.23
CA THR A 266 -0.99 3.73 -14.65
C THR A 266 0.34 4.27 -14.10
N TYR A 267 0.30 5.31 -13.25
CA TYR A 267 1.46 5.98 -12.68
C TYR A 267 1.37 6.04 -11.15
N PHE A 268 2.52 6.20 -10.50
CA PHE A 268 2.60 6.34 -9.04
C PHE A 268 2.10 7.70 -8.59
N HIS A 269 1.22 7.72 -7.58
CA HIS A 269 0.85 8.95 -6.89
C HIS A 269 0.55 8.67 -5.41
N VAL A 270 0.80 9.67 -4.57
CA VAL A 270 0.69 9.55 -3.11
C VAL A 270 -0.76 9.55 -2.63
N THR A 271 -1.73 10.02 -3.42
CA THR A 271 -3.15 9.82 -3.04
C THR A 271 -3.50 8.33 -3.01
N PRO A 272 -4.30 7.87 -2.02
CA PRO A 272 -4.73 6.48 -1.97
C PRO A 272 -5.42 6.00 -3.26
N VAL A 273 -5.18 4.75 -3.64
CA VAL A 273 -5.92 4.04 -4.68
C VAL A 273 -7.34 3.75 -4.17
N ALA A 274 -8.35 3.91 -5.04
CA ALA A 274 -9.72 3.59 -4.68
C ALA A 274 -9.91 2.07 -4.48
N GLU A 275 -10.69 1.68 -3.48
CA GLU A 275 -10.99 0.27 -3.14
C GLU A 275 -11.51 -0.53 -4.35
N ALA A 276 -12.26 0.11 -5.25
CA ALA A 276 -12.73 -0.52 -6.49
C ALA A 276 -11.59 -0.85 -7.48
N ALA A 277 -10.58 0.03 -7.61
CA ALA A 277 -9.42 -0.20 -8.46
C ALA A 277 -8.49 -1.26 -7.86
N MET A 278 -8.35 -1.28 -6.54
CA MET A 278 -7.63 -2.31 -5.78
C MET A 278 -8.27 -3.71 -5.93
N LYS A 279 -9.60 -3.81 -5.83
CA LYS A 279 -10.35 -5.04 -6.13
C LYS A 279 -10.21 -5.47 -7.60
N ASN A 280 -10.17 -4.52 -8.54
CA ASN A 280 -9.90 -4.79 -9.95
C ASN A 280 -8.49 -5.37 -10.16
N TRP A 281 -7.46 -4.80 -9.52
CA TRP A 281 -6.10 -5.33 -9.56
C TRP A 281 -6.03 -6.77 -9.03
N HIS A 282 -6.61 -7.07 -7.88
CA HIS A 282 -6.67 -8.45 -7.37
C HIS A 282 -7.39 -9.40 -8.32
N SER A 283 -8.54 -9.00 -8.87
CA SER A 283 -9.31 -9.81 -9.82
C SER A 283 -8.54 -10.08 -11.13
N TYR A 284 -7.73 -9.11 -11.58
CA TYR A 284 -6.90 -9.26 -12.77
C TYR A 284 -5.67 -10.15 -12.52
N LEU A 285 -5.05 -10.02 -11.34
CA LEU A 285 -4.00 -10.92 -10.89
C LEU A 285 -4.54 -12.36 -10.76
N ASP A 286 -5.72 -12.57 -10.16
CA ASP A 286 -6.38 -13.88 -10.08
C ASP A 286 -6.54 -14.53 -11.47
N PHE A 287 -6.93 -13.72 -12.47
CA PHE A 287 -7.12 -14.16 -13.85
C PHE A 287 -5.81 -14.59 -14.54
N GLU A 288 -4.72 -13.82 -14.41
CA GLU A 288 -3.44 -14.19 -15.00
C GLU A 288 -2.75 -15.34 -14.25
N GLU A 289 -2.82 -15.36 -12.92
CA GLU A 289 -2.32 -16.46 -12.09
C GLU A 289 -3.00 -17.78 -12.48
N PHE A 290 -4.33 -17.77 -12.70
CA PHE A 290 -5.06 -18.93 -13.20
C PHE A 290 -4.69 -19.32 -14.65
N ALA A 291 -4.36 -18.34 -15.51
CA ALA A 291 -3.87 -18.60 -16.85
C ALA A 291 -2.44 -19.20 -16.89
N GLY A 292 -1.68 -19.08 -15.80
CA GLY A 292 -0.39 -19.76 -15.59
C GLY A 292 0.78 -19.20 -16.41
N ASN A 293 0.65 -18.03 -17.05
CA ASN A 293 1.72 -17.43 -17.83
C ASN A 293 2.65 -16.59 -16.93
N ILE A 294 3.70 -17.24 -16.42
CA ILE A 294 4.66 -16.67 -15.44
C ILE A 294 5.22 -15.31 -15.90
N LYS A 295 5.61 -15.15 -17.18
CA LYS A 295 6.15 -13.86 -17.67
C LYS A 295 5.08 -12.78 -17.61
N ARG A 296 3.86 -13.07 -18.09
CA ARG A 296 2.74 -12.11 -18.11
C ARG A 296 2.30 -11.73 -16.70
N CYS A 297 2.24 -12.69 -15.78
CA CYS A 297 1.98 -12.45 -14.35
C CYS A 297 3.04 -11.51 -13.75
N LYS A 298 4.34 -11.76 -13.98
CA LYS A 298 5.42 -10.87 -13.54
C LYS A 298 5.25 -9.45 -14.09
N THR A 299 5.06 -9.27 -15.39
CA THR A 299 4.79 -7.93 -15.97
C THR A 299 3.59 -7.28 -15.28
N LEU A 300 2.50 -8.03 -15.04
CA LEU A 300 1.29 -7.49 -14.40
C LEU A 300 1.52 -7.06 -12.94
N TYR A 301 2.24 -7.85 -12.13
CA TYR A 301 2.62 -7.45 -10.77
C TYR A 301 3.48 -6.19 -10.76
N GLU A 302 4.50 -6.12 -11.62
CA GLU A 302 5.37 -4.96 -11.69
C GLU A 302 4.61 -3.70 -12.16
N ARG A 303 3.65 -3.83 -13.10
CA ARG A 303 2.71 -2.75 -13.48
C ARG A 303 1.81 -2.33 -12.31
N CYS A 304 1.22 -3.28 -11.58
CA CYS A 304 0.39 -3.02 -10.42
C CYS A 304 1.15 -2.22 -9.35
N LEU A 305 2.39 -2.63 -9.06
CA LEU A 305 3.28 -1.96 -8.12
C LEU A 305 3.60 -0.51 -8.51
N ILE A 306 3.54 -0.11 -9.78
CA ILE A 306 3.67 1.33 -10.14
C ILE A 306 2.59 2.16 -9.44
N SER A 307 1.33 1.71 -9.47
CA SER A 307 0.23 2.44 -8.83
C SER A 307 0.06 2.14 -7.33
N CYS A 308 0.50 0.95 -6.90
CA CYS A 308 0.21 0.35 -5.61
C CYS A 308 1.43 0.02 -4.73
N ALA A 309 2.63 0.55 -5.01
CA ALA A 309 3.83 0.25 -4.22
C ALA A 309 3.73 0.52 -2.70
N ASN A 310 2.81 1.39 -2.27
CA ASN A 310 2.60 1.73 -0.86
C ASN A 310 1.66 0.74 -0.12
N TYR A 311 1.19 -0.32 -0.79
CA TYR A 311 0.28 -1.31 -0.23
C TYR A 311 0.98 -2.65 -0.03
N GLU A 312 1.19 -3.04 1.23
CA GLU A 312 1.84 -4.30 1.60
C GLU A 312 1.14 -5.54 1.04
N GLU A 313 -0.20 -5.54 0.94
CA GLU A 313 -0.98 -6.67 0.43
C GLU A 313 -0.52 -7.14 -0.96
N ILE A 314 -0.11 -6.20 -1.82
CA ILE A 314 0.35 -6.49 -3.19
C ILE A 314 1.76 -7.09 -3.14
N TRP A 315 2.63 -6.60 -2.25
CA TRP A 315 3.97 -7.16 -2.03
C TRP A 315 3.90 -8.56 -1.43
N LEU A 316 3.06 -8.77 -0.41
CA LEU A 316 2.86 -10.06 0.24
C LEU A 316 2.27 -11.08 -0.73
N ARG A 317 1.24 -10.70 -1.51
CA ARG A 317 0.67 -11.55 -2.57
C ARG A 317 1.72 -11.89 -3.64
N TYR A 318 2.51 -10.92 -4.10
CA TYR A 318 3.53 -11.16 -5.11
C TYR A 318 4.65 -12.07 -4.61
N ALA A 319 5.13 -11.85 -3.37
CA ALA A 319 6.13 -12.70 -2.73
C ALA A 319 5.63 -14.14 -2.53
N THR A 320 4.38 -14.31 -2.08
CA THR A 320 3.74 -15.62 -1.94
C THR A 320 3.60 -16.33 -3.29
N TRP A 321 3.11 -15.63 -4.33
CA TRP A 321 2.98 -16.20 -5.66
C TRP A 321 4.34 -16.63 -6.23
N ILE A 322 5.36 -15.76 -6.17
CA ILE A 322 6.67 -16.09 -6.73
C ILE A 322 7.39 -17.21 -5.95
N GLU A 323 7.14 -17.34 -4.65
CA GLU A 323 7.58 -18.49 -3.85
C GLU A 323 7.00 -19.80 -4.42
N THR A 324 5.72 -19.84 -4.78
CA THR A 324 5.10 -21.06 -5.35
C THR A 324 5.61 -21.42 -6.75
N VAL A 325 6.07 -20.43 -7.53
CA VAL A 325 6.44 -20.61 -8.95
C VAL A 325 7.95 -20.80 -9.15
N GLU A 326 8.78 -20.01 -8.46
CA GLU A 326 10.25 -20.01 -8.63
C GLU A 326 11.01 -20.30 -7.32
N GLY A 327 10.33 -20.28 -6.17
CA GLY A 327 10.92 -20.63 -4.88
C GLY A 327 11.55 -19.46 -4.12
N PHE A 328 12.26 -19.82 -3.05
CA PHE A 328 12.76 -18.91 -2.02
C PHE A 328 13.60 -17.74 -2.54
N GLU A 329 14.52 -17.97 -3.48
CA GLU A 329 15.48 -16.93 -3.92
C GLU A 329 14.77 -15.77 -4.63
N SER A 330 13.81 -16.06 -5.51
CA SER A 330 12.99 -15.02 -6.16
C SER A 330 12.10 -14.28 -5.16
N ALA A 331 11.51 -14.99 -4.18
CA ALA A 331 10.69 -14.37 -3.13
C ALA A 331 11.51 -13.48 -2.18
N GLU A 332 12.74 -13.89 -1.81
CA GLU A 332 13.63 -13.07 -0.98
C GLU A 332 13.94 -11.72 -1.67
N VAL A 333 14.15 -11.71 -2.99
CA VAL A 333 14.38 -10.47 -3.75
C VAL A 333 13.16 -9.53 -3.72
N ILE A 334 11.94 -10.06 -3.80
CA ILE A 334 10.71 -9.23 -3.71
C ILE A 334 10.56 -8.63 -2.32
N PHE A 335 10.72 -9.42 -1.25
CA PHE A 335 10.69 -8.93 0.12
C PHE A 335 11.78 -7.89 0.39
N GLN A 336 13.03 -8.16 -0.01
CA GLN A 336 14.14 -7.20 0.12
C GLN A 336 13.78 -5.87 -0.56
N ARG A 337 13.30 -5.90 -1.81
CA ARG A 337 12.90 -4.68 -2.52
C ARG A 337 11.76 -3.95 -1.81
N ALA A 338 10.77 -4.66 -1.27
CA ALA A 338 9.70 -4.06 -0.49
C ALA A 338 10.27 -3.28 0.72
N VAL A 339 11.11 -3.92 1.54
CA VAL A 339 11.60 -3.33 2.80
C VAL A 339 12.76 -2.34 2.65
N THR A 340 13.53 -2.37 1.56
CA THR A 340 14.64 -1.42 1.34
C THR A 340 14.28 -0.23 0.46
N VAL A 341 13.28 -0.34 -0.41
CA VAL A 341 12.95 0.70 -1.40
C VAL A 341 11.63 1.40 -1.10
N PHE A 342 10.57 0.66 -0.74
CA PHE A 342 9.20 1.20 -0.74
C PHE A 342 8.58 1.34 0.66
N LEU A 343 8.57 0.26 1.42
CA LEU A 343 7.90 0.17 2.72
C LEU A 343 8.90 0.28 3.89
N LYS A 344 9.97 1.07 3.71
CA LYS A 344 11.11 1.20 4.64
C LYS A 344 10.71 1.42 6.10
N TYR A 345 9.64 2.19 6.31
CA TYR A 345 9.18 2.69 7.61
C TYR A 345 7.99 1.92 8.20
N ARG A 346 7.44 0.91 7.51
CA ARG A 346 6.29 0.13 8.01
C ARG A 346 6.77 -1.17 8.62
N ALA A 347 6.34 -1.49 9.83
CA ALA A 347 6.82 -2.66 10.55
C ALA A 347 6.21 -4.00 10.08
N SER A 348 4.91 -4.04 9.75
CA SER A 348 4.16 -5.23 9.33
C SER A 348 4.91 -6.09 8.29
N ILE A 349 5.34 -5.48 7.19
CA ILE A 349 6.07 -6.15 6.10
C ILE A 349 7.41 -6.77 6.54
N TYR A 350 8.09 -6.22 7.56
CA TYR A 350 9.30 -6.84 8.11
C TYR A 350 8.97 -8.03 9.01
N LEU A 351 7.83 -8.00 9.74
CA LEU A 351 7.38 -9.12 10.56
C LEU A 351 7.03 -10.32 9.68
N GLU A 352 6.31 -10.09 8.59
CA GLU A 352 6.01 -11.10 7.56
C GLU A 352 7.28 -11.59 6.86
N TYR A 353 8.21 -10.70 6.50
CA TYR A 353 9.49 -11.11 5.92
C TYR A 353 10.33 -11.97 6.89
N ALA A 354 10.33 -11.64 8.18
CA ALA A 354 11.01 -12.45 9.20
C ALA A 354 10.33 -13.82 9.39
N ALA A 355 8.99 -13.89 9.33
CA ALA A 355 8.24 -15.15 9.35
C ALA A 355 8.55 -16.02 8.12
N PHE A 356 8.61 -15.44 6.92
CA PHE A 356 9.03 -16.11 5.68
C PHE A 356 10.47 -16.66 5.78
N LEU A 357 11.40 -15.88 6.34
CA LEU A 357 12.78 -16.31 6.58
C LEU A 357 12.86 -17.45 7.62
N GLU A 358 12.05 -17.40 8.68
CA GLU A 358 11.98 -18.48 9.68
C GLU A 358 11.43 -19.77 9.06
N ALA A 359 10.36 -19.70 8.27
CA ALA A 359 9.78 -20.86 7.57
C ALA A 359 10.81 -21.57 6.67
N HIS A 360 11.72 -20.80 6.06
CA HIS A 360 12.84 -21.29 5.25
C HIS A 360 14.12 -21.63 6.05
N ASN A 361 14.02 -21.73 7.38
CA ASN A 361 15.11 -22.02 8.32
C ASN A 361 16.30 -21.03 8.25
N LYS A 362 16.07 -19.79 7.80
CA LYS A 362 17.09 -18.73 7.73
C LYS A 362 17.16 -17.93 9.04
N LEU A 363 17.32 -18.64 10.16
CA LEU A 363 17.16 -18.09 11.51
C LEU A 363 17.98 -16.83 11.79
N GLN A 364 19.25 -16.75 11.35
CA GLN A 364 20.05 -15.54 11.56
C GLN A 364 19.49 -14.33 10.80
N LYS A 365 19.13 -14.49 9.51
CA LYS A 365 18.50 -13.42 8.73
C LYS A 365 17.19 -12.95 9.38
N ALA A 366 16.37 -13.89 9.86
CA ALA A 366 15.12 -13.56 10.56
C ALA A 366 15.39 -12.76 11.85
N GLN A 367 16.38 -13.15 12.64
CA GLN A 367 16.82 -12.38 13.83
C GLN A 367 17.30 -10.97 13.44
N ASP A 368 18.13 -10.84 12.40
CA ASP A 368 18.65 -9.56 11.95
C ASP A 368 17.51 -8.61 11.49
N VAL A 369 16.49 -9.16 10.82
CA VAL A 369 15.27 -8.43 10.41
C VAL A 369 14.45 -7.97 11.62
N TYR A 370 14.15 -8.85 12.58
CA TYR A 370 13.44 -8.47 13.81
C TYR A 370 14.21 -7.41 14.61
N MET A 371 15.53 -7.54 14.73
CA MET A 371 16.38 -6.56 15.41
C MET A 371 16.31 -5.18 14.75
N LYS A 372 16.31 -5.11 13.40
CA LYS A 372 16.12 -3.85 12.66
C LYS A 372 14.77 -3.20 12.95
N VAL A 373 13.69 -3.99 13.07
CA VAL A 373 12.37 -3.44 13.44
C VAL A 373 12.41 -2.82 14.83
N LEU A 374 13.03 -3.51 15.79
CA LEU A 374 13.11 -3.09 17.19
C LEU A 374 14.11 -1.95 17.45
N SER A 375 15.09 -1.72 16.57
CA SER A 375 16.06 -0.60 16.70
C SER A 375 15.71 0.63 15.88
N ASP A 376 15.31 0.45 14.62
CA ASP A 376 15.30 1.53 13.63
C ASP A 376 13.88 1.91 13.16
N VAL A 377 13.01 0.90 12.97
CA VAL A 377 11.70 1.10 12.30
C VAL A 377 10.60 1.45 13.29
N ALA A 378 10.38 0.61 14.32
CA ALA A 378 9.30 0.78 15.28
C ALA A 378 9.69 0.28 16.69
N PRO A 379 10.59 0.98 17.42
CA PRO A 379 11.11 0.52 18.73
C PRO A 379 10.07 0.40 19.86
N LYS A 380 8.85 0.91 19.66
CA LYS A 380 7.73 0.84 20.63
C LYS A 380 6.64 -0.15 20.24
N LEU A 381 6.74 -0.80 19.07
CA LEU A 381 5.67 -1.68 18.59
C LEU A 381 5.65 -2.98 19.39
N ALA A 382 4.67 -3.09 20.29
CA ALA A 382 4.48 -4.28 21.13
C ALA A 382 4.39 -5.57 20.32
N GLU A 383 3.74 -5.54 19.16
CA GLU A 383 3.61 -6.71 18.28
C GLU A 383 4.97 -7.25 17.83
N ALA A 384 5.93 -6.37 17.48
CA ALA A 384 7.27 -6.77 17.08
C ALA A 384 8.02 -7.48 18.21
N PHE A 385 7.88 -7.01 19.46
CA PHE A 385 8.42 -7.72 20.63
C PHE A 385 7.78 -9.10 20.81
N LEU A 386 6.46 -9.23 20.63
CA LEU A 386 5.74 -10.50 20.78
C LEU A 386 6.08 -11.52 19.69
N HIS A 387 6.22 -11.08 18.43
CA HIS A 387 6.71 -11.91 17.33
C HIS A 387 8.15 -12.37 17.57
N TYR A 388 9.03 -11.47 17.99
CA TYR A 388 10.43 -11.81 18.27
C TYR A 388 10.58 -12.77 19.46
N CYS A 389 9.82 -12.56 20.55
CA CYS A 389 9.78 -13.51 21.67
C CYS A 389 9.21 -14.88 21.23
N SER A 390 8.25 -14.88 20.32
CA SER A 390 7.70 -16.11 19.73
C SER A 390 8.68 -16.83 18.81
N PHE A 391 9.52 -16.09 18.08
CA PHE A 391 10.63 -16.60 17.27
C PHE A 391 11.72 -17.22 18.16
N GLU A 392 12.22 -16.52 19.18
CA GLU A 392 13.24 -17.08 20.09
C GLU A 392 12.72 -18.30 20.86
N ARG A 393 11.41 -18.31 21.22
CA ARG A 393 10.74 -19.51 21.74
C ARG A 393 10.74 -20.68 20.74
N ARG A 394 10.45 -20.44 19.45
CA ARG A 394 10.45 -21.50 18.40
C ARG A 394 11.86 -22.03 18.15
N ARG A 395 12.87 -21.17 18.23
CA ARG A 395 14.31 -21.50 18.19
C ARG A 395 14.80 -22.23 19.45
N GLY A 396 14.11 -22.07 20.58
CA GLY A 396 14.37 -22.76 21.84
C GLY A 396 15.12 -21.96 22.90
N ASP A 397 15.41 -20.66 22.66
CA ASP A 397 16.05 -19.79 23.63
C ASP A 397 15.02 -19.11 24.55
N VAL A 398 14.63 -19.85 25.58
CA VAL A 398 13.65 -19.44 26.59
C VAL A 398 14.15 -18.26 27.44
N GLU A 399 15.46 -18.18 27.73
CA GLU A 399 16.00 -17.12 28.57
C GLU A 399 16.10 -15.81 27.80
N THR A 400 16.57 -15.83 26.55
CA THR A 400 16.52 -14.64 25.69
C THR A 400 15.08 -14.15 25.53
N ALA A 401 14.11 -15.03 25.28
CA ALA A 401 12.70 -14.65 25.20
C ALA A 401 12.20 -13.93 26.48
N LYS A 402 12.53 -14.42 27.69
CA LYS A 402 12.19 -13.71 28.96
C LYS A 402 12.77 -12.28 28.99
N THR A 403 14.04 -12.12 28.63
CA THR A 403 14.67 -10.78 28.64
C THR A 403 14.02 -9.81 27.67
N TRP A 404 13.52 -10.29 26.54
CA TRP A 404 12.82 -9.46 25.55
C TRP A 404 11.37 -9.17 25.91
N TYR A 405 10.68 -10.04 26.65
CA TYR A 405 9.40 -9.71 27.27
C TYR A 405 9.54 -8.58 28.31
N GLU A 406 10.52 -8.65 29.21
CA GLU A 406 10.78 -7.60 30.20
C GLU A 406 11.14 -6.26 29.50
N ARG A 407 11.99 -6.29 28.44
CA ARG A 407 12.28 -5.10 27.61
C ARG A 407 11.04 -4.54 26.90
N GLY A 408 10.16 -5.40 26.39
CA GLY A 408 8.90 -4.98 25.77
C GLY A 408 7.98 -4.29 26.78
N MET A 409 7.94 -4.78 28.03
CA MET A 409 7.22 -4.12 29.12
C MET A 409 7.84 -2.77 29.51
N GLU A 410 9.17 -2.65 29.51
CA GLU A 410 9.86 -1.36 29.72
C GLU A 410 9.61 -0.36 28.58
N ALA A 411 9.64 -0.81 27.31
CA ALA A 411 9.43 0.05 26.14
C ALA A 411 8.02 0.64 26.06
N VAL A 412 7.02 -0.09 26.57
CA VAL A 412 5.58 0.21 26.48
C VAL A 412 5.01 0.68 27.84
N GLU A 413 5.86 1.02 28.82
CA GLU A 413 5.47 1.48 30.17
C GLU A 413 4.57 2.74 30.19
N ASN A 414 4.38 3.44 29.07
CA ASN A 414 3.51 4.62 28.99
C ASN A 414 2.11 4.34 28.40
N GLU A 415 1.79 3.09 28.02
CA GLU A 415 0.55 2.74 27.31
C GLU A 415 -0.18 1.58 28.04
N ASP A 416 -1.10 1.91 28.94
CA ASP A 416 -1.68 0.98 29.93
C ASP A 416 -2.34 -0.28 29.33
N GLU A 417 -3.04 -0.16 28.20
CA GLU A 417 -3.71 -1.28 27.54
C GLU A 417 -2.70 -2.20 26.83
N VAL A 418 -1.72 -1.60 26.15
CA VAL A 418 -0.70 -2.33 25.39
C VAL A 418 0.29 -3.01 26.35
N TYR A 419 0.65 -2.33 27.45
CA TYR A 419 1.40 -2.91 28.56
C TYR A 419 0.68 -4.12 29.17
N ALA A 420 -0.64 -4.01 29.40
CA ALA A 420 -1.43 -5.13 29.89
C ALA A 420 -1.43 -6.33 28.93
N TYR A 421 -1.46 -6.09 27.61
CA TYR A 421 -1.38 -7.13 26.59
C TYR A 421 -0.01 -7.82 26.56
N VAL A 422 1.09 -7.07 26.63
CA VAL A 422 2.46 -7.64 26.69
C VAL A 422 2.66 -8.43 28.00
N ALA A 423 2.24 -7.89 29.15
CA ALA A 423 2.33 -8.56 30.43
C ALA A 423 1.53 -9.89 30.46
N THR A 424 0.32 -9.88 29.89
CA THR A 424 -0.53 -11.07 29.77
C THR A 424 0.12 -12.13 28.87
N SER A 425 0.73 -11.71 27.78
CA SER A 425 1.47 -12.59 26.86
C SER A 425 2.69 -13.22 27.53
N TYR A 426 3.46 -12.44 28.29
CA TYR A 426 4.62 -12.91 29.04
C TYR A 426 4.24 -13.90 30.15
N ALA A 427 3.21 -13.60 30.95
CA ALA A 427 2.72 -14.51 31.98
C ALA A 427 2.15 -15.81 31.38
N THR A 428 1.48 -15.72 30.23
CA THR A 428 1.02 -16.90 29.47
C THR A 428 2.17 -17.75 28.97
N PHE A 429 3.25 -17.13 28.49
CA PHE A 429 4.49 -17.82 28.08
C PHE A 429 5.16 -18.53 29.27
N LEU A 430 5.34 -17.85 30.40
CA LEU A 430 5.92 -18.43 31.62
C LEU A 430 5.11 -19.64 32.10
N HIS A 431 3.78 -19.53 32.14
CA HIS A 431 2.94 -20.63 32.60
C HIS A 431 2.84 -21.80 31.62
N LYS A 432 2.56 -21.54 30.33
CA LYS A 432 2.28 -22.62 29.36
C LYS A 432 3.54 -23.26 28.77
N ILE A 433 4.65 -22.52 28.68
CA ILE A 433 5.89 -22.98 28.03
C ILE A 433 6.97 -23.31 29.06
N VAL A 434 7.22 -22.42 30.03
CA VAL A 434 8.24 -22.64 31.07
C VAL A 434 7.71 -23.53 32.21
N GLY A 435 6.38 -23.52 32.43
CA GLY A 435 5.74 -24.27 33.52
C GLY A 435 5.81 -23.58 34.88
N ASP A 436 6.35 -22.36 34.95
CA ASP A 436 6.51 -21.62 36.20
C ASP A 436 5.35 -20.65 36.43
N ALA A 437 4.35 -21.13 37.18
CA ALA A 437 3.22 -20.32 37.58
C ALA A 437 3.53 -19.29 38.67
N ALA A 438 4.61 -19.47 39.46
CA ALA A 438 4.99 -18.51 40.49
C ALA A 438 5.60 -17.25 39.88
N LEU A 439 6.45 -17.42 38.85
CA LEU A 439 6.95 -16.29 38.06
C LEU A 439 5.83 -15.59 37.27
N ALA A 440 4.88 -16.35 36.69
CA ALA A 440 3.73 -15.75 36.00
C ALA A 440 2.88 -14.86 36.94
N ARG A 441 2.64 -15.29 38.18
CA ARG A 441 1.99 -14.48 39.23
C ARG A 441 2.80 -13.23 39.57
N ALA A 442 4.09 -13.38 39.81
CA ALA A 442 4.97 -12.25 40.14
C ALA A 442 5.07 -11.20 39.02
N VAL A 443 4.85 -11.58 37.76
CA VAL A 443 4.70 -10.65 36.63
C VAL A 443 3.38 -9.89 36.72
N PHE A 444 2.24 -10.58 36.92
CA PHE A 444 0.94 -9.90 37.09
C PHE A 444 0.90 -8.98 38.32
N GLU A 445 1.38 -9.43 39.49
CA GLU A 445 1.44 -8.63 40.71
C GLU A 445 2.26 -7.33 40.50
N ARG A 446 3.41 -7.43 39.83
CA ARG A 446 4.27 -6.29 39.49
C ARG A 446 3.61 -5.36 38.49
N ALA A 447 3.00 -5.91 37.44
CA ALA A 447 2.29 -5.16 36.41
C ALA A 447 1.12 -4.36 37.03
N VAL A 448 0.35 -5.00 37.90
CA VAL A 448 -0.80 -4.41 38.60
C VAL A 448 -0.39 -3.29 39.57
N GLN A 449 0.74 -3.44 40.25
CA GLN A 449 1.29 -2.40 41.11
C GLN A 449 1.75 -1.15 40.33
N LYS A 450 2.20 -1.32 39.08
CA LYS A 450 2.53 -0.19 38.19
C LYS A 450 1.28 0.43 37.55
N HIS A 451 0.42 -0.39 36.95
CA HIS A 451 -0.72 0.04 36.13
C HIS A 451 -2.05 -0.42 36.74
N SER A 452 -2.37 0.08 37.94
CA SER A 452 -3.64 -0.23 38.62
C SER A 452 -4.89 0.29 37.90
N GLU A 453 -4.68 1.15 36.89
CA GLU A 453 -5.68 1.81 36.04
C GLU A 453 -6.26 0.89 34.95
N SER A 454 -5.50 -0.14 34.53
CA SER A 454 -5.90 -1.00 33.42
C SER A 454 -6.87 -2.10 33.85
N LEU A 455 -8.17 -1.96 33.55
CA LEU A 455 -9.16 -3.02 33.77
C LEU A 455 -8.77 -4.32 33.06
N LEU A 456 -8.23 -4.22 31.83
CA LEU A 456 -7.79 -5.36 31.02
C LEU A 456 -6.75 -6.21 31.76
N LEU A 457 -5.81 -5.57 32.46
CA LEU A 457 -4.78 -6.25 33.25
C LEU A 457 -5.39 -7.05 34.43
N TRP A 458 -6.32 -6.45 35.16
CA TRP A 458 -7.03 -7.12 36.27
C TRP A 458 -7.84 -8.31 35.78
N LEU A 459 -8.60 -8.15 34.69
CA LEU A 459 -9.39 -9.23 34.09
C LEU A 459 -8.50 -10.37 33.59
N ASN A 460 -7.36 -10.06 32.98
CA ASN A 460 -6.41 -11.06 32.50
C ASN A 460 -5.73 -11.81 33.66
N PHE A 461 -5.43 -11.14 34.78
CA PHE A 461 -4.88 -11.80 35.98
C PHE A 461 -5.91 -12.72 36.65
N ILE A 462 -7.18 -12.29 36.75
CA ILE A 462 -8.29 -13.13 37.24
C ILE A 462 -8.46 -14.35 36.33
N HIS A 463 -8.51 -14.14 35.00
CA HIS A 463 -8.64 -15.22 34.03
C HIS A 463 -7.44 -16.18 34.07
N PHE A 464 -6.24 -15.69 34.35
CA PHE A 464 -5.06 -16.52 34.58
C PHE A 464 -5.25 -17.45 35.79
N GLU A 465 -5.61 -16.92 36.97
CA GLU A 465 -5.85 -17.75 38.16
C GLU A 465 -7.04 -18.70 37.99
N MET A 466 -8.10 -18.29 37.28
CA MET A 466 -9.23 -19.19 36.99
C MET A 466 -8.84 -20.39 36.10
N ASN A 467 -7.80 -20.25 35.27
CA ASN A 467 -7.27 -21.32 34.42
C ASN A 467 -6.14 -22.13 35.08
N MET A 468 -5.72 -21.76 36.30
CA MET A 468 -4.72 -22.53 37.04
C MET A 468 -5.27 -23.91 37.44
N LYS A 469 -4.47 -24.96 37.23
CA LYS A 469 -4.82 -26.34 37.58
C LYS A 469 -4.73 -26.55 39.10
N GLY A 470 -5.79 -26.20 39.82
CA GLY A 470 -5.94 -26.41 41.26
C GLY A 470 -7.36 -26.85 41.65
N ASN A 471 -7.53 -27.35 42.88
CA ASN A 471 -8.86 -27.58 43.45
C ASN A 471 -9.52 -26.23 43.80
N ASN A 472 -10.86 -26.17 43.80
CA ASN A 472 -11.62 -24.97 44.19
C ASN A 472 -11.16 -24.38 45.55
N ALA A 473 -10.78 -25.25 46.50
CA ALA A 473 -10.26 -24.85 47.82
C ALA A 473 -9.00 -23.97 47.79
N GLU A 474 -8.18 -24.05 46.73
CA GLU A 474 -6.98 -23.21 46.54
C GLU A 474 -7.23 -22.09 45.53
N LEU A 475 -8.12 -22.30 44.56
CA LEU A 475 -8.46 -21.33 43.52
C LEU A 475 -9.36 -20.20 44.05
N VAL A 476 -10.39 -20.52 44.85
CA VAL A 476 -11.33 -19.52 45.39
C VAL A 476 -10.64 -18.47 46.27
N PRO A 477 -9.73 -18.81 47.22
CA PRO A 477 -9.04 -17.79 48.02
C PRO A 477 -8.17 -16.84 47.19
N HIS A 478 -7.37 -17.34 46.24
CA HIS A 478 -6.49 -16.50 45.42
C HIS A 478 -7.28 -15.58 44.49
N VAL A 479 -8.28 -16.10 43.77
CA VAL A 479 -9.14 -15.28 42.90
C VAL A 479 -9.91 -14.23 43.71
N SER A 480 -10.40 -14.59 44.90
CA SER A 480 -11.07 -13.64 45.81
C SER A 480 -10.13 -12.53 46.28
N GLN A 481 -8.86 -12.85 46.56
CA GLN A 481 -7.85 -11.86 46.92
C GLN A 481 -7.60 -10.87 45.77
N ILE A 482 -7.51 -11.32 44.52
CA ILE A 482 -7.32 -10.44 43.36
C ILE A 482 -8.53 -9.55 43.14
N TYR A 483 -9.76 -10.08 43.25
CA TYR A 483 -10.97 -9.27 43.22
C TYR A 483 -10.99 -8.22 44.34
N GLU A 484 -10.62 -8.59 45.57
CA GLU A 484 -10.60 -7.63 46.68
C GLU A 484 -9.54 -6.54 46.49
N LEU A 485 -8.35 -6.88 45.96
CA LEU A 485 -7.31 -5.91 45.56
C LEU A 485 -7.78 -4.95 44.46
N ALA A 486 -8.41 -5.44 43.39
CA ALA A 486 -8.97 -4.60 42.32
C ALA A 486 -10.03 -3.60 42.84
N LEU A 487 -10.74 -3.98 43.91
CA LEU A 487 -11.83 -3.22 44.52
C LEU A 487 -11.39 -2.29 45.65
N GLU A 488 -10.10 -2.26 46.02
CA GLU A 488 -9.59 -1.32 47.03
C GLU A 488 -9.76 0.15 46.60
N ASP A 489 -9.86 1.04 47.59
CA ASP A 489 -9.96 2.49 47.35
C ASP A 489 -8.69 3.07 46.70
N GLY A 490 -7.56 2.34 46.72
CA GLY A 490 -6.28 2.74 46.10
C GLY A 490 -6.09 2.36 44.63
N CYS A 491 -6.97 1.53 44.05
CA CYS A 491 -6.94 1.22 42.61
C CYS A 491 -7.67 2.30 41.82
N ASN A 492 -7.07 2.81 40.75
CA ASN A 492 -7.61 3.96 39.99
C ASN A 492 -8.70 3.60 38.95
N LEU A 493 -9.20 2.35 38.94
CA LEU A 493 -10.36 1.94 38.13
C LEU A 493 -11.58 2.85 38.37
N SER A 494 -12.35 3.13 37.31
CA SER A 494 -13.55 3.96 37.41
C SER A 494 -14.64 3.29 38.25
N MET A 495 -15.60 4.09 38.73
CA MET A 495 -16.69 3.59 39.57
C MET A 495 -17.65 2.66 38.81
N ASP A 496 -17.72 2.74 37.49
CA ASP A 496 -18.57 1.85 36.68
C ASP A 496 -17.85 0.51 36.44
N GLU A 497 -16.53 0.53 36.21
CA GLU A 497 -15.71 -0.68 36.10
C GLU A 497 -15.62 -1.43 37.43
N LYS A 498 -15.39 -0.74 38.55
CA LYS A 498 -15.45 -1.36 39.89
C LYS A 498 -16.83 -1.98 40.18
N ASN A 499 -17.91 -1.42 39.65
CA ASN A 499 -19.24 -2.02 39.75
C ASN A 499 -19.37 -3.32 38.92
N ASP A 500 -18.75 -3.37 37.73
CA ASP A 500 -18.75 -4.55 36.87
C ASP A 500 -17.82 -5.66 37.42
N VAL A 501 -16.68 -5.29 38.02
CA VAL A 501 -15.79 -6.20 38.78
C VAL A 501 -16.51 -6.78 40.01
N TRP A 502 -17.25 -5.97 40.76
CA TRP A 502 -18.12 -6.45 41.86
C TRP A 502 -19.15 -7.49 41.40
N PHE A 503 -19.72 -7.30 40.20
CA PHE A 503 -20.68 -8.24 39.62
C PHE A 503 -20.01 -9.59 39.31
N GLN A 504 -18.86 -9.57 38.64
CA GLN A 504 -18.08 -10.77 38.32
C GLN A 504 -17.60 -11.51 39.59
N TYR A 505 -17.18 -10.79 40.64
CA TYR A 505 -16.75 -11.41 41.89
C TYR A 505 -17.89 -12.21 42.56
N VAL A 506 -19.10 -11.66 42.59
CA VAL A 506 -20.29 -12.35 43.15
C VAL A 506 -20.69 -13.54 42.28
N GLU A 507 -20.64 -13.43 40.96
CA GLU A 507 -20.90 -14.54 40.03
C GLU A 507 -19.85 -15.66 40.16
N PHE A 508 -18.58 -15.31 40.29
CA PHE A 508 -17.50 -16.26 40.56
C PHE A 508 -17.74 -17.04 41.86
N LEU A 509 -18.06 -16.36 42.96
CA LEU A 509 -18.35 -17.04 44.23
C LEU A 509 -19.63 -17.88 44.18
N GLU A 510 -20.61 -17.54 43.33
CA GLU A 510 -21.82 -18.34 43.13
C GLU A 510 -21.56 -19.62 42.32
N ASN A 511 -20.62 -19.58 41.37
CA ASN A 511 -20.28 -20.71 40.51
C ASN A 511 -19.22 -21.65 41.11
N TYR A 512 -18.22 -21.11 41.84
CA TYR A 512 -17.05 -21.85 42.32
C TYR A 512 -16.94 -21.96 43.84
N GLY A 513 -17.69 -21.18 44.61
CA GLY A 513 -17.58 -21.11 46.08
C GLY A 513 -18.20 -22.30 46.81
N ASP A 514 -17.42 -22.96 47.67
CA ASP A 514 -17.86 -24.11 48.47
C ASP A 514 -18.91 -23.76 49.55
N SER A 515 -19.15 -22.47 49.82
CA SER A 515 -20.08 -22.02 50.87
C SER A 515 -20.89 -20.78 50.51
N ILE A 516 -22.22 -20.90 50.59
CA ILE A 516 -23.17 -19.79 50.43
C ILE A 516 -22.93 -18.63 51.43
N ALA A 517 -22.19 -18.86 52.52
CA ALA A 517 -21.80 -17.80 53.45
C ALA A 517 -20.86 -16.77 52.79
N GLN A 518 -19.93 -17.21 51.94
CA GLN A 518 -18.97 -16.34 51.24
C GLN A 518 -19.71 -15.42 50.25
N VAL A 519 -20.62 -15.98 49.44
CA VAL A 519 -21.51 -15.23 48.53
C VAL A 519 -22.32 -14.16 49.28
N ARG A 520 -22.85 -14.50 50.47
CA ARG A 520 -23.63 -13.56 51.28
C ARG A 520 -22.80 -12.44 51.88
N ASP A 521 -21.53 -12.68 52.22
CA ASP A 521 -20.64 -11.63 52.69
C ASP A 521 -20.15 -10.73 51.54
N ALA A 522 -19.75 -11.30 50.39
CA ALA A 522 -19.39 -10.52 49.21
C ALA A 522 -20.55 -9.60 48.75
N ARG A 523 -21.78 -10.11 48.65
CA ARG A 523 -22.98 -9.28 48.36
C ARG A 523 -23.26 -8.21 49.43
N LYS A 524 -22.83 -8.41 50.68
CA LYS A 524 -22.93 -7.40 51.74
C LYS A 524 -21.86 -6.33 51.57
N LYS A 525 -20.61 -6.69 51.24
CA LYS A 525 -19.54 -5.75 50.88
C LYS A 525 -19.94 -4.91 49.66
N GLU A 526 -20.44 -5.54 48.59
CA GLU A 526 -21.00 -4.88 47.39
C GLU A 526 -22.06 -3.83 47.77
N MET A 527 -23.04 -4.20 48.59
CA MET A 527 -24.14 -3.30 48.97
C MET A 527 -23.66 -2.09 49.78
N VAL A 528 -22.66 -2.26 50.65
CA VAL A 528 -22.04 -1.16 51.42
C VAL A 528 -21.27 -0.22 50.47
N TRP A 529 -20.49 -0.78 49.54
CA TRP A 529 -19.74 -0.01 48.54
C TRP A 529 -20.67 0.80 47.63
N LYS A 530 -21.75 0.20 47.11
CA LYS A 530 -22.76 0.89 46.28
C LYS A 530 -23.47 2.02 47.04
N LEU A 531 -23.69 1.86 48.36
CA LEU A 531 -24.27 2.89 49.21
C LEU A 531 -23.30 4.05 49.47
N LYS A 532 -22.00 3.77 49.65
CA LYS A 532 -20.93 4.78 49.78
C LYS A 532 -20.79 5.63 48.51
N ASN A 533 -20.85 4.99 47.34
CA ASN A 533 -20.52 5.61 46.06
C ASN A 533 -21.73 6.01 45.19
N SER A 534 -22.95 5.97 45.74
CA SER A 534 -24.21 6.37 45.07
C SER A 534 -24.54 5.68 43.73
N GLN A 535 -23.98 4.50 43.48
CA GLN A 535 -24.20 3.72 42.26
C GLN A 535 -25.61 3.09 42.21
N PRO A 536 -26.24 2.94 41.03
CA PRO A 536 -27.63 2.53 40.93
C PRO A 536 -27.81 1.05 41.30
N ARG A 537 -28.88 0.74 42.04
CA ARG A 537 -29.27 -0.64 42.41
C ARG A 537 -29.77 -1.49 41.22
N ASN A 538 -29.86 -0.93 40.02
CA ASN A 538 -30.39 -1.62 38.86
C ASN A 538 -29.30 -2.45 38.18
N ARG A 539 -29.54 -3.75 38.09
CA ARG A 539 -28.67 -4.69 37.36
C ARG A 539 -28.89 -4.53 35.87
N THR A 540 -27.94 -3.90 35.18
CA THR A 540 -27.80 -4.03 33.73
C THR A 540 -26.77 -5.13 33.51
N ILE A 541 -27.18 -6.27 32.94
CA ILE A 541 -26.23 -7.33 32.59
C ILE A 541 -25.50 -6.85 31.33
N LYS A 542 -24.30 -6.29 31.50
CA LYS A 542 -23.36 -6.22 30.38
C LYS A 542 -22.81 -7.63 30.19
N VAL A 543 -23.17 -8.28 29.08
CA VAL A 543 -22.47 -9.50 28.67
C VAL A 543 -21.16 -9.02 28.03
N MET A 544 -20.07 -9.01 28.79
CA MET A 544 -18.73 -8.92 28.20
C MET A 544 -18.45 -10.26 27.51
N ASN A 545 -18.95 -10.37 26.27
CA ASN A 545 -18.87 -11.56 25.47
C ASN A 545 -17.50 -11.58 24.77
N PHE A 546 -16.57 -12.40 25.24
CA PHE A 546 -15.47 -12.83 24.39
C PHE A 546 -16.08 -13.72 23.30
N GLN A 547 -16.32 -13.15 22.11
CA GLN A 547 -16.50 -13.99 20.92
C GLN A 547 -15.16 -14.69 20.66
N PRO A 548 -15.12 -16.04 20.62
CA PRO A 548 -14.02 -16.70 19.94
C PRO A 548 -14.09 -16.25 18.48
N ALA A 549 -12.96 -15.80 17.93
CA ALA A 549 -12.86 -15.54 16.50
C ALA A 549 -13.37 -16.77 15.73
N GLY A 550 -14.18 -16.53 14.68
CA GLY A 550 -14.67 -17.59 13.81
C GLY A 550 -13.50 -18.39 13.23
N SER A 551 -13.72 -19.66 12.93
CA SER A 551 -12.64 -20.58 12.52
C SER A 551 -12.10 -20.28 11.12
N SER A 552 -11.25 -19.26 10.97
CA SER A 552 -10.45 -18.98 9.78
C SER A 552 -9.40 -17.90 10.06
N GLY A 553 -8.11 -18.21 9.87
CA GLY A 553 -7.03 -17.22 9.86
C GLY A 553 -6.55 -16.76 11.25
N TRP A 554 -5.35 -16.20 11.28
CA TRP A 554 -4.85 -15.40 12.39
C TRP A 554 -5.16 -13.95 12.06
N ASP A 555 -5.87 -13.24 12.94
CA ASP A 555 -5.89 -11.77 12.98
C ASP A 555 -6.21 -11.33 14.42
N GLY A 556 -5.44 -10.36 14.93
CA GLY A 556 -5.37 -9.99 16.35
C GLY A 556 -6.26 -8.83 16.77
N GLU A 557 -7.39 -8.58 16.11
CA GLU A 557 -8.26 -7.43 16.44
C GLU A 557 -9.08 -7.65 17.73
N TYR A 558 -8.65 -7.01 18.82
CA TYR A 558 -9.46 -6.86 20.03
C TYR A 558 -10.46 -5.71 19.88
N SER A 559 -11.69 -6.00 19.45
CA SER A 559 -12.76 -5.00 19.38
C SER A 559 -13.29 -4.63 20.78
N SER A 560 -13.20 -3.35 21.15
CA SER A 560 -13.67 -2.79 22.43
C SER A 560 -15.16 -2.40 22.44
N ASN A 561 -15.96 -2.89 21.49
CA ASN A 561 -17.37 -2.50 21.32
C ASN A 561 -18.29 -3.08 22.42
N VAL A 562 -18.68 -2.22 23.36
CA VAL A 562 -19.69 -2.54 24.39
C VAL A 562 -21.11 -2.39 23.82
N ASP A 563 -21.69 -3.50 23.36
CA ASP A 563 -23.06 -3.49 22.83
C ASP A 563 -24.11 -3.45 23.95
N LEU A 564 -25.00 -2.44 23.94
CA LEU A 564 -25.94 -2.14 25.04
C LEU A 564 -27.23 -2.99 24.98
N GLY A 565 -27.08 -4.29 25.20
CA GLY A 565 -28.15 -5.30 25.11
C GLY A 565 -29.17 -5.33 26.27
N MET A 566 -30.44 -5.03 25.95
CA MET A 566 -31.71 -5.39 26.64
C MET A 566 -31.78 -5.42 28.19
N LYS A 567 -32.46 -4.43 28.76
CA LYS A 567 -32.97 -4.44 30.14
C LYS A 567 -34.12 -5.44 30.31
N ARG A 568 -34.02 -6.39 31.26
CA ARG A 568 -35.15 -7.24 31.67
C ARG A 568 -36.15 -6.47 32.57
N PRO A 569 -37.46 -6.45 32.27
CA PRO A 569 -38.48 -6.06 33.23
C PRO A 569 -38.54 -7.06 34.40
N ARG A 570 -38.89 -6.60 35.61
CA ARG A 570 -39.21 -7.50 36.73
C ARG A 570 -40.52 -8.23 36.45
N TYR A 571 -40.56 -9.52 36.79
CA TYR A 571 -41.80 -10.28 36.88
C TYR A 571 -42.69 -9.69 37.98
N THR A 572 -43.84 -9.16 37.60
CA THR A 572 -44.93 -8.81 38.51
C THR A 572 -45.93 -9.96 38.57
N ALA A 573 -46.21 -10.46 39.78
CA ALA A 573 -47.25 -11.47 39.97
C ALA A 573 -48.63 -10.90 39.59
N PRO A 574 -49.54 -11.70 38.99
CA PRO A 574 -50.82 -11.20 38.52
C PRO A 574 -51.74 -10.84 39.68
N GLN A 575 -52.12 -9.56 39.77
CA GLN A 575 -53.28 -9.15 40.58
C GLN A 575 -54.53 -9.12 39.70
N THR A 576 -55.48 -10.00 40.00
CA THR A 576 -56.81 -9.99 39.39
C THR A 576 -57.68 -8.91 40.00
N THR A 577 -58.05 -7.90 39.23
CA THR A 577 -59.23 -7.06 39.49
C THR A 577 -60.06 -6.92 38.22
N VAL A 578 -61.39 -6.91 38.41
CA VAL A 578 -62.42 -7.03 37.36
C VAL A 578 -63.06 -5.68 37.11
N THR A 579 -63.22 -5.26 35.83
CA THR A 579 -64.38 -4.44 35.40
C THR A 579 -64.60 -4.42 33.87
N VAL A 580 -65.70 -5.07 33.45
CA VAL A 580 -66.71 -4.73 32.40
C VAL A 580 -66.31 -3.92 31.13
N PRO A 581 -66.66 -4.40 29.91
CA PRO A 581 -66.49 -3.69 28.64
C PRO A 581 -67.76 -3.01 28.09
N THR A 582 -67.58 -2.00 27.22
CA THR A 582 -68.59 -1.46 26.27
C THR A 582 -67.87 -0.87 25.02
N PRO A 583 -68.53 -0.72 23.85
CA PRO A 583 -67.95 -1.35 22.66
C PRO A 583 -67.63 -0.44 21.46
N ALA A 584 -66.76 -0.99 20.60
CA ALA A 584 -66.64 -0.86 19.13
C ALA A 584 -67.11 0.42 18.40
N ALA A 585 -66.20 0.99 17.62
CA ALA A 585 -66.48 1.62 16.33
C ALA A 585 -65.51 1.05 15.28
N ALA A 586 -65.99 0.82 14.07
CA ALA A 586 -65.29 0.03 13.04
C ALA A 586 -64.87 0.85 11.81
N ALA A 587 -64.05 0.20 10.96
CA ALA A 587 -63.81 0.52 9.54
C ALA A 587 -62.86 1.72 9.24
N THR A 588 -62.16 1.80 8.09
CA THR A 588 -62.16 0.97 6.87
C THR A 588 -60.78 0.99 6.17
N VAL A 589 -60.65 0.38 4.98
CA VAL A 589 -59.38 -0.08 4.38
C VAL A 589 -59.19 0.43 2.92
N THR A 590 -57.96 0.86 2.55
CA THR A 590 -57.38 0.98 1.16
C THR A 590 -57.98 2.02 0.16
N PRO A 591 -57.44 2.17 -1.08
CA PRO A 591 -56.05 2.48 -1.53
C PRO A 591 -55.97 3.55 -2.67
N ALA A 592 -54.78 3.93 -3.17
CA ALA A 592 -54.45 4.40 -4.56
C ALA A 592 -53.07 5.13 -4.60
N VAL A 593 -52.32 5.32 -5.71
CA VAL A 593 -52.19 4.76 -7.09
C VAL A 593 -50.80 5.19 -7.64
N ALA A 594 -50.25 4.51 -8.65
CA ALA A 594 -48.98 4.88 -9.33
C ALA A 594 -49.21 5.57 -10.71
N SER A 595 -48.20 6.26 -11.25
CA SER A 595 -48.16 6.67 -12.67
C SER A 595 -46.74 6.83 -13.25
N THR A 596 -46.59 6.54 -14.54
CA THR A 596 -45.36 6.39 -15.34
C THR A 596 -45.13 7.52 -16.37
N GLY A 597 -43.90 7.69 -16.91
CA GLY A 597 -43.68 8.48 -18.14
C GLY A 597 -42.22 8.57 -18.69
N LEU A 598 -42.05 8.25 -19.98
CA LEU A 598 -40.90 8.44 -20.91
C LEU A 598 -41.52 8.73 -22.32
N PRO A 599 -40.81 8.90 -23.47
CA PRO A 599 -39.53 9.61 -23.79
C PRO A 599 -39.55 10.44 -25.13
N THR A 600 -38.46 11.16 -25.45
CA THR A 600 -37.99 11.62 -26.81
C THR A 600 -36.54 12.16 -26.73
N GLY A 601 -35.67 12.21 -27.76
CA GLY A 601 -35.67 11.54 -29.09
C GLY A 601 -34.97 12.30 -30.26
N ALA A 602 -33.73 11.90 -30.64
CA ALA A 602 -33.01 12.17 -31.93
C ALA A 602 -32.59 13.65 -32.27
N GLU A 603 -31.55 14.00 -33.08
CA GLU A 603 -30.55 13.23 -33.85
C GLU A 603 -29.28 14.07 -34.26
N ALA A 604 -28.15 13.36 -34.41
CA ALA A 604 -27.05 13.49 -35.40
C ALA A 604 -26.17 14.76 -35.69
N THR A 605 -24.88 14.44 -35.93
CA THR A 605 -23.82 15.13 -36.71
C THR A 605 -22.93 16.23 -36.08
N THR A 606 -21.66 15.87 -35.81
CA THR A 606 -20.47 16.53 -36.41
C THR A 606 -19.20 15.69 -36.19
N ALA A 607 -19.02 14.65 -37.00
CA ALA A 607 -17.76 13.90 -37.07
C ALA A 607 -16.72 14.72 -37.88
N ALA A 608 -15.94 15.56 -37.19
CA ALA A 608 -14.79 16.29 -37.78
C ALA A 608 -13.77 16.81 -36.74
N ALA A 609 -14.17 17.03 -35.48
CA ALA A 609 -13.33 17.72 -34.48
C ALA A 609 -12.45 16.82 -33.60
N ALA A 610 -12.61 15.49 -33.66
CA ALA A 610 -11.89 14.55 -32.78
C ALA A 610 -10.43 14.27 -33.21
N TYR A 611 -10.01 14.74 -34.39
CA TYR A 611 -8.77 14.29 -35.06
C TYR A 611 -7.48 15.01 -34.59
N TYR A 612 -7.53 15.82 -33.52
CA TYR A 612 -6.38 16.62 -33.07
C TYR A 612 -6.16 16.70 -31.55
N GLN A 613 -6.89 15.94 -30.73
CA GLN A 613 -6.71 15.95 -29.25
C GLN A 613 -5.88 14.77 -28.69
N GLY A 614 -5.54 13.76 -29.50
CA GLY A 614 -4.72 12.62 -29.04
C GLY A 614 -3.29 12.96 -28.62
N TYR A 615 -2.76 14.12 -29.00
CA TYR A 615 -1.36 14.51 -28.77
C TYR A 615 -1.11 15.43 -27.56
N GLN A 616 -2.12 15.70 -26.72
CA GLN A 616 -1.95 16.58 -25.53
C GLN A 616 -1.88 15.82 -24.19
N VAL A 617 -2.16 14.52 -24.14
CA VAL A 617 -2.20 13.75 -22.88
C VAL A 617 -0.81 13.60 -22.23
N TYR A 618 0.25 13.47 -23.02
CA TYR A 618 1.64 13.33 -22.53
C TYR A 618 2.21 14.58 -21.84
N GLY A 619 1.53 15.73 -21.92
CA GLY A 619 1.83 16.90 -21.10
C GLY A 619 1.13 16.89 -19.73
N ALA A 620 -0.07 16.32 -19.66
CA ALA A 620 -0.93 16.37 -18.49
C ALA A 620 -0.43 15.49 -17.32
N GLN A 621 0.20 14.34 -17.62
CA GLN A 621 0.73 13.45 -16.58
C GLN A 621 1.94 14.04 -15.84
N ALA A 622 2.80 14.81 -16.53
CA ALA A 622 3.86 15.58 -15.89
C ALA A 622 3.29 16.77 -15.08
N GLN A 623 2.16 17.33 -15.51
CA GLN A 623 1.44 18.38 -14.79
C GLN A 623 0.70 17.86 -13.53
N ALA A 624 0.29 16.59 -13.49
CA ALA A 624 -0.35 15.99 -12.31
C ALA A 624 0.55 16.07 -11.06
N TYR A 625 1.86 15.91 -11.22
CA TYR A 625 2.86 16.12 -10.16
C TYR A 625 3.13 17.61 -9.82
N SER A 626 2.44 18.56 -10.46
CA SER A 626 2.58 20.01 -10.21
C SER A 626 1.28 20.70 -9.84
N GLN A 627 0.12 20.07 -10.05
CA GLN A 627 -1.19 20.63 -9.73
C GLN A 627 -1.59 20.35 -8.28
N ALA A 628 -0.81 20.90 -7.36
CA ALA A 628 -1.34 21.33 -6.07
C ALA A 628 -1.99 22.72 -6.26
N ASP A 629 -3.08 22.80 -7.03
CA ASP A 629 -3.87 24.03 -7.16
C ASP A 629 -4.86 24.12 -5.98
N PRO A 630 -4.73 25.08 -5.05
CA PRO A 630 -5.57 25.16 -3.85
C PRO A 630 -7.06 25.36 -4.15
N ALA A 631 -7.42 25.74 -5.37
CA ALA A 631 -8.80 26.06 -5.76
C ALA A 631 -9.69 24.83 -6.04
N ALA A 632 -9.13 23.63 -6.21
CA ALA A 632 -9.91 22.42 -6.54
C ALA A 632 -10.61 21.74 -5.34
N ALA A 633 -10.38 22.23 -4.11
CA ALA A 633 -10.80 21.59 -2.86
C ALA A 633 -12.33 21.64 -2.54
N ALA A 634 -13.19 22.01 -3.49
CA ALA A 634 -14.58 22.36 -3.23
C ALA A 634 -15.62 21.25 -3.42
N SER A 635 -15.27 20.06 -3.94
CA SER A 635 -16.29 19.03 -4.29
C SER A 635 -15.86 17.55 -4.24
N GLN A 636 -14.84 17.21 -3.46
CA GLN A 636 -14.56 15.81 -3.08
C GLN A 636 -14.43 15.71 -1.55
N GLN A 637 -14.81 14.55 -0.98
CA GLN A 637 -14.76 14.34 0.47
C GLN A 637 -13.32 14.48 0.97
N VAL A 638 -13.10 15.49 1.80
CA VAL A 638 -11.75 15.88 2.27
C VAL A 638 -11.24 14.85 3.28
N TYR A 639 -10.56 13.83 2.78
CA TYR A 639 -9.60 13.07 3.57
C TYR A 639 -8.35 13.93 3.76
N SER A 640 -8.01 14.24 5.01
CA SER A 640 -6.86 15.09 5.34
C SER A 640 -5.56 14.28 5.26
N GLN A 641 -4.45 14.90 4.85
CA GLN A 641 -3.15 14.23 4.73
C GLN A 641 -2.61 13.69 6.07
N ALA A 642 -3.11 14.20 7.20
CA ALA A 642 -2.87 13.61 8.52
C ALA A 642 -3.40 12.16 8.61
N GLN A 643 -4.49 11.85 7.90
CA GLN A 643 -5.00 10.48 7.76
C GLN A 643 -4.15 9.63 6.82
N TYR A 644 -3.38 10.21 5.89
CA TYR A 644 -2.42 9.45 5.09
C TYR A 644 -1.25 8.98 5.98
N ALA A 645 -0.68 9.89 6.76
CA ALA A 645 0.36 9.54 7.73
C ALA A 645 -0.17 8.57 8.80
N SER A 646 -1.36 8.82 9.37
CA SER A 646 -1.90 7.94 10.42
C SER A 646 -2.34 6.57 9.88
N TYR A 647 -2.97 6.49 8.70
CA TYR A 647 -3.40 5.21 8.12
C TYR A 647 -2.21 4.26 7.86
N TYR A 648 -1.04 4.80 7.49
CA TYR A 648 0.17 4.00 7.25
C TYR A 648 1.17 3.96 8.42
N GLN A 649 0.84 4.58 9.57
CA GLN A 649 1.59 4.47 10.83
C GLN A 649 0.79 3.75 11.94
N GLN A 650 -0.51 3.52 11.75
CA GLN A 650 -1.41 2.81 12.67
C GLN A 650 -1.76 1.39 12.18
N GLN A 651 -1.12 0.92 11.11
CA GLN A 651 -1.12 -0.45 10.60
C GLN A 651 0.34 -0.94 10.52
#